data_AF-A0A8J5Q762-F1
#
_entry.id   AF-A0A8J5Q762-F1
#
_cell.length_a   1.000
_cell.length_b   1.000
_cell.length_c   1.000
_cell.angle_alpha   90.00
_cell.angle_beta   90.00
_cell.angle_gamma   90.00
#
_symmetry.space_group_name_H-M   'P 1'
#
loop_
_entity.id
_entity.type
_entity.pdbx_description
1 polymer ?
#
loop_
_entity_poly.entity_id
_entity_poly.type
_entity_poly.pdbx_seq_one_letter_code
_entity_poly.pdbx_strand_id
1 'polypeptide(L)'
;MGSSSFFIRYPCKSPTATMLSRISRNALVSAKSTRNLTSTLLKSSTATKSIRFLATTSEKPTEVFTKLSDANDPNRSQFFQYTWGSWLKDDKLKKLQRVTFFSIEGISSIIEELNIARNAKENIDTSGEPLLKQPQQLKDGTYILSNNLGKDVIGSLGEGTSKLLIKSIASIHEGKHHRIYKITLSTGKELVLRIPYKLDSDYAISQKIKSEVATMDFLRLKLGLNVPKVLAYGDSKLNSLQAPFILEEFIDGELLMKKWVPLAPDSEETTSKLKSVIEPISEFQDKLLSITFNKSGSLYFRNDVDVKLQSELPYDGEENPLLKNRWRIGSSVERPFTKNKNKLSKSKVDQYNGPWDADKPLDVVTAVADIELENAKNRLSLVQADAGETSSEDLINKQIKTFEHLKQVGNQLFNPKSKSIMNAEELFKPRLYVPDLDPLNVIQTKDKGNYFIDFENTTIKPFILSSYPNFVAYHGAKIYNLEEDIPGYNQMDEVEKQQYQFMYFKTRNERLWELELNSKRHDLIAVASPHIKVLKSPYVQALELKNDKDYLYVEGSIVQLQAMWEAYVANELVDSTDTEFPIEFDQEYLDEFHKDLEQYQVETVSSPFAATGGWIPQDMFTTLKDQGIIVEGENGEYKIETEKVLEQTPEEKENEDKN
;
A
#
# COMPACT_ATOMS: atom_id res chain seq x y z
N MET A 1 -17.59 19.29 39.79
CA MET A 1 -17.04 19.95 38.59
C MET A 1 -15.53 19.89 38.67
N GLY A 2 -14.93 18.77 38.23
CA GLY A 2 -13.49 18.65 38.08
C GLY A 2 -13.15 18.92 36.62
N SER A 3 -12.44 20.01 36.35
CA SER A 3 -11.90 20.29 35.02
C SER A 3 -10.95 19.17 34.62
N SER A 4 -11.36 18.31 33.70
CA SER A 4 -10.50 17.30 33.11
C SER A 4 -9.53 18.03 32.16
N SER A 5 -8.34 18.35 32.65
CA SER A 5 -7.25 18.91 31.84
C SER A 5 -6.65 17.77 31.02
N PHE A 6 -6.97 17.72 29.74
CA PHE A 6 -6.35 16.78 28.80
C PHE A 6 -5.13 17.44 28.13
N PHE A 7 -4.12 16.63 27.81
CA PHE A 7 -2.87 17.12 27.23
C PHE A 7 -2.62 16.46 25.86
N ILE A 8 -2.12 17.27 24.93
CA ILE A 8 -1.63 16.83 23.62
C ILE A 8 -0.11 16.66 23.70
N ARG A 9 0.39 15.55 23.15
CA ARG A 9 1.81 15.33 22.88
C ARG A 9 2.03 15.15 21.38
N TYR A 10 3.02 15.87 20.83
CA TYR A 10 3.46 15.70 19.45
C TYR A 10 4.54 14.62 19.39
N PRO A 11 4.58 13.79 18.33
CA PRO A 11 5.50 12.68 18.25
C PRO A 11 6.93 13.14 17.98
N CYS A 12 7.88 12.29 18.38
CA CYS A 12 9.23 12.32 17.88
C CYS A 12 9.35 11.57 16.55
N LYS A 13 10.12 12.18 15.65
CA LYS A 13 10.81 11.76 14.42
C LYS A 13 10.64 10.33 13.89
N SER A 14 10.62 10.26 12.57
CA SER A 14 10.51 9.04 11.79
C SER A 14 11.79 8.18 11.85
N PRO A 15 11.65 6.85 11.94
CA PRO A 15 12.70 5.92 11.52
C PRO A 15 12.96 5.97 10.00
N THR A 16 12.16 6.75 9.24
CA THR A 16 12.12 6.72 7.77
C THR A 16 13.12 7.65 7.10
N ALA A 17 13.84 8.50 7.82
CA ALA A 17 14.86 9.38 7.23
C ALA A 17 16.09 8.61 6.70
N THR A 18 16.52 7.56 7.41
CA THR A 18 17.53 6.60 6.91
C THR A 18 16.96 5.69 5.80
N MET A 19 15.64 5.56 5.73
CA MET A 19 14.90 4.66 4.82
C MET A 19 14.62 5.30 3.46
N LEU A 20 14.22 6.57 3.41
CA LEU A 20 13.92 7.26 2.16
C LEU A 20 15.18 7.71 1.43
N SER A 21 16.30 7.93 2.15
CA SER A 21 17.59 8.01 1.49
C SER A 21 17.92 6.70 0.74
N ARG A 22 17.45 5.53 1.20
CA ARG A 22 17.59 4.23 0.49
C ARG A 22 16.57 4.05 -0.63
N ILE A 23 15.34 4.56 -0.51
CA ILE A 23 14.31 4.47 -1.56
C ILE A 23 14.60 5.42 -2.74
N SER A 24 15.00 6.66 -2.46
CA SER A 24 15.46 7.62 -3.49
C SER A 24 16.74 7.13 -4.20
N ARG A 25 17.61 6.39 -3.50
CA ARG A 25 18.77 5.69 -4.09
C ARG A 25 18.36 4.64 -5.14
N ASN A 26 17.26 3.93 -4.92
CA ASN A 26 16.87 2.77 -5.72
C ASN A 26 16.14 3.12 -7.03
N ALA A 27 15.48 4.28 -7.10
CA ALA A 27 14.81 4.73 -8.32
C ALA A 27 15.78 5.23 -9.40
N LEU A 28 16.89 5.85 -8.99
CA LEU A 28 17.97 6.29 -9.88
C LEU A 28 18.72 5.13 -10.57
N VAL A 29 18.75 3.94 -9.95
CA VAL A 29 19.41 2.75 -10.49
C VAL A 29 18.44 1.91 -11.34
N SER A 30 17.18 1.80 -10.95
CA SER A 30 16.15 1.02 -11.65
C SER A 30 15.96 1.44 -13.11
N ALA A 31 16.05 2.73 -13.41
CA ALA A 31 15.78 3.23 -14.74
C ALA A 31 16.98 3.19 -15.71
N LYS A 32 18.17 2.76 -15.23
CA LYS A 32 19.29 2.39 -16.12
C LYS A 32 19.19 0.93 -16.60
N SER A 33 18.45 0.08 -15.88
CA SER A 33 18.37 -1.37 -16.13
C SER A 33 17.29 -1.79 -17.13
N THR A 34 16.41 -0.90 -17.57
CA THR A 34 15.40 -1.19 -18.61
C THR A 34 15.99 -1.25 -20.02
N ARG A 35 17.29 -1.02 -20.19
CA ARG A 35 18.00 -1.34 -21.44
C ARG A 35 18.24 -2.85 -21.53
N ASN A 36 17.32 -3.59 -22.15
CA ASN A 36 17.62 -4.93 -22.63
C ASN A 36 17.73 -4.97 -24.16
N LEU A 37 18.93 -5.30 -24.60
CA LEU A 37 19.27 -6.14 -25.75
C LEU A 37 18.71 -5.73 -27.12
N THR A 38 19.20 -4.62 -27.65
CA THR A 38 19.65 -4.57 -29.04
C THR A 38 21.15 -4.25 -29.06
N SER A 39 21.91 -5.08 -29.77
CA SER A 39 23.36 -5.02 -29.85
C SER A 39 23.83 -3.83 -30.69
N THR A 40 23.94 -2.65 -30.09
CA THR A 40 24.86 -1.61 -30.60
C THR A 40 25.33 -0.70 -29.46
N LEU A 41 26.63 -0.76 -29.20
CA LEU A 41 27.35 0.13 -28.30
C LEU A 41 27.16 1.60 -28.71
N LEU A 42 26.44 2.37 -27.89
CA LEU A 42 26.65 3.82 -27.78
C LEU A 42 27.01 4.13 -26.34
N LYS A 43 28.33 4.28 -26.13
CA LYS A 43 28.91 4.84 -24.91
C LYS A 43 28.50 6.31 -24.81
N SER A 44 27.48 6.63 -24.02
CA SER A 44 27.34 7.96 -23.42
C SER A 44 27.48 7.82 -21.90
N SER A 45 28.68 8.12 -21.41
CA SER A 45 28.98 8.22 -19.99
C SER A 45 28.48 9.57 -19.46
N THR A 46 27.25 9.63 -18.97
CA THR A 46 26.84 10.68 -18.03
C THR A 46 26.89 10.10 -16.62
N ALA A 47 28.00 10.42 -15.93
CA ALA A 47 28.24 10.04 -14.55
C ALA A 47 27.30 10.81 -13.61
N THR A 48 26.18 10.21 -13.24
CA THR A 48 25.38 10.66 -12.09
C THR A 48 25.81 9.86 -10.86
N LYS A 49 26.67 10.48 -10.03
CA LYS A 49 27.11 9.95 -8.73
C LYS A 49 25.94 9.89 -7.75
N SER A 50 25.79 8.78 -7.03
CA SER A 50 24.77 8.64 -5.98
C SER A 50 25.16 9.42 -4.72
N ILE A 51 24.40 10.45 -4.35
CA ILE A 51 24.65 11.26 -3.16
C ILE A 51 24.15 10.54 -1.91
N ARG A 52 24.99 10.46 -0.87
CA ARG A 52 24.65 9.93 0.46
C ARG A 52 24.10 11.05 1.33
N PHE A 53 22.78 11.12 1.51
CA PHE A 53 22.17 11.99 2.53
C PHE A 53 22.06 11.25 3.86
N LEU A 54 22.85 11.69 4.85
CA LEU A 54 22.71 11.29 6.25
C LEU A 54 21.69 12.22 6.92
N ALA A 55 20.61 11.66 7.44
CA ALA A 55 19.71 12.39 8.32
C ALA A 55 20.42 12.65 9.66
N THR A 56 20.52 13.91 10.07
CA THR A 56 21.07 14.29 11.37
C THR A 56 19.93 14.50 12.37
N THR A 57 19.97 13.75 13.47
CA THR A 57 18.91 13.72 14.48
C THR A 57 19.28 14.58 15.71
N SER A 58 18.55 15.66 15.99
CA SER A 58 18.56 16.29 17.33
C SER A 58 17.74 15.50 18.37
N GLU A 59 18.16 15.55 19.65
CA GLU A 59 17.77 14.61 20.72
C GLU A 59 16.48 14.90 21.50
N LYS A 60 15.74 16.00 21.28
CA LYS A 60 14.52 16.30 22.08
C LYS A 60 13.34 16.80 21.23
N PRO A 61 12.13 16.21 21.36
CA PRO A 61 10.93 16.66 20.66
C PRO A 61 10.42 18.00 21.24
N THR A 62 9.86 18.84 20.37
CA THR A 62 9.12 20.04 20.77
C THR A 62 7.74 19.61 21.26
N GLU A 63 7.49 19.75 22.57
CA GLU A 63 6.17 19.49 23.16
C GLU A 63 5.35 20.78 23.13
N VAL A 64 4.20 20.76 22.45
CA VAL A 64 3.22 21.84 22.50
C VAL A 64 1.98 21.33 23.21
N PHE A 65 1.72 21.89 24.40
CA PHE A 65 0.57 21.54 25.22
C PHE A 65 -0.60 22.47 24.89
N THR A 66 -1.74 21.90 24.52
CA THR A 66 -3.01 22.62 24.35
C THR A 66 -4.07 21.99 25.26
N LYS A 67 -4.97 22.82 25.80
CA LYS A 67 -6.12 22.35 26.59
C LYS A 67 -7.26 22.00 25.66
N LEU A 68 -7.66 20.72 25.64
CA LEU A 68 -8.70 20.23 24.72
C LEU A 68 -10.05 20.97 24.84
N SER A 69 -10.36 21.52 26.01
CA SER A 69 -11.60 22.27 26.27
C SER A 69 -11.60 23.70 25.72
N ASP A 70 -10.47 24.23 25.25
CA ASP A 70 -10.36 25.60 24.75
C ASP A 70 -10.34 25.60 23.22
N ALA A 71 -11.51 25.82 22.61
CA ALA A 71 -11.66 25.87 21.15
C ALA A 71 -10.90 27.04 20.50
N ASN A 72 -10.51 28.05 21.27
CA ASN A 72 -9.80 29.24 20.78
C ASN A 72 -8.28 29.15 20.96
N ASP A 73 -7.74 28.04 21.46
CA ASP A 73 -6.30 27.87 21.60
C ASP A 73 -5.62 27.91 20.21
N PRO A 74 -4.75 28.90 19.94
CA PRO A 74 -4.10 29.05 18.63
C PRO A 74 -3.26 27.83 18.24
N ASN A 75 -2.77 27.08 19.23
CA ASN A 75 -1.95 25.89 19.03
C ASN A 75 -2.78 24.62 18.76
N ARG A 76 -4.12 24.67 18.93
CA ARG A 76 -5.03 23.55 18.65
C ARG A 76 -5.04 23.17 17.17
N SER A 77 -4.87 24.18 16.30
CA SER A 77 -4.89 23.97 14.85
C SER A 77 -3.74 23.06 14.36
N GLN A 78 -2.55 23.21 14.94
CA GLN A 78 -1.34 22.47 14.57
C GLN A 78 -1.48 20.95 14.76
N PHE A 79 -2.31 20.53 15.72
CA PHE A 79 -2.59 19.12 16.01
C PHE A 79 -3.25 18.36 14.85
N PHE A 80 -3.93 19.09 13.96
CA PHE A 80 -4.61 18.54 12.79
C PHE A 80 -3.83 18.70 11.48
N GLN A 81 -2.76 19.50 11.48
CA GLN A 81 -1.93 19.77 10.30
C GLN A 81 -0.95 18.64 10.02
N TYR A 82 -0.69 18.38 8.73
CA TYR A 82 0.33 17.42 8.31
C TYR A 82 1.73 17.96 8.55
N THR A 83 2.62 17.14 9.12
CA THR A 83 3.96 17.57 9.55
C THR A 83 5.10 16.65 9.11
N TRP A 84 4.81 15.50 8.54
CA TRP A 84 5.81 14.46 8.31
C TRP A 84 6.72 14.63 7.10
N GLY A 85 6.36 15.51 6.17
CA GLY A 85 7.24 15.84 5.06
C GLY A 85 6.71 16.95 4.18
N SER A 86 7.48 17.25 3.15
CA SER A 86 7.18 18.30 2.19
C SER A 86 7.29 17.76 0.77
N TRP A 87 6.53 18.36 -0.15
CA TRP A 87 6.63 18.08 -1.58
C TRP A 87 7.44 19.17 -2.28
N LEU A 88 8.19 18.77 -3.31
CA LEU A 88 8.86 19.74 -4.17
C LEU A 88 7.86 20.62 -4.95
N LYS A 89 6.70 20.05 -5.31
CA LYS A 89 5.61 20.74 -6.00
C LYS A 89 4.32 20.68 -5.20
N ASP A 90 3.53 21.74 -5.25
CA ASP A 90 2.23 21.85 -4.58
C ASP A 90 2.23 21.61 -3.06
N ASP A 91 3.35 21.85 -2.35
CA ASP A 91 3.51 21.47 -0.93
C ASP A 91 2.34 21.92 -0.05
N LYS A 92 1.95 23.19 -0.17
CA LYS A 92 0.83 23.78 0.59
C LYS A 92 -0.48 23.04 0.32
N LEU A 93 -0.78 22.73 -0.94
CA LEU A 93 -1.99 22.01 -1.32
C LEU A 93 -1.97 20.57 -0.82
N LYS A 94 -0.84 19.87 -0.99
CA LYS A 94 -0.67 18.48 -0.54
C LYS A 94 -0.79 18.33 0.98
N LYS A 95 -0.28 19.31 1.74
CA LYS A 95 -0.44 19.40 3.20
C LYS A 95 -1.88 19.72 3.59
N LEU A 96 -2.53 20.66 2.89
CA LEU A 96 -3.94 21.01 3.15
C LEU A 96 -4.88 19.82 2.93
N GLN A 97 -4.66 19.03 1.88
CA GLN A 97 -5.41 17.78 1.60
C GLN A 97 -5.22 16.70 2.69
N ARG A 98 -4.17 16.82 3.51
CA ARG A 98 -3.82 15.91 4.60
C ARG A 98 -4.14 16.46 5.99
N VAL A 99 -4.94 17.54 6.07
CA VAL A 99 -5.48 18.00 7.35
C VAL A 99 -6.58 17.05 7.81
N THR A 100 -6.46 16.56 9.05
CA THR A 100 -7.40 15.60 9.64
C THR A 100 -8.18 16.24 10.78
N PHE A 101 -9.09 17.16 10.48
CA PHE A 101 -9.95 17.75 11.50
C PHE A 101 -10.97 16.75 12.02
N PHE A 102 -11.15 16.67 13.35
CA PHE A 102 -12.17 15.87 14.01
C PHE A 102 -12.59 16.49 15.36
N SER A 103 -13.76 16.08 15.87
CA SER A 103 -14.26 16.48 17.19
C SER A 103 -13.59 15.67 18.30
N ILE A 104 -12.89 16.37 19.18
CA ILE A 104 -12.20 15.77 20.33
C ILE A 104 -13.22 15.32 21.39
N GLU A 105 -14.28 16.10 21.56
CA GLU A 105 -15.45 15.76 22.38
C GLU A 105 -16.15 14.51 21.84
N GLY A 106 -16.20 14.38 20.51
CA GLY A 106 -16.70 13.19 19.81
C GLY A 106 -15.99 11.89 20.22
N ILE A 107 -14.67 11.93 20.41
CA ILE A 107 -13.93 10.76 20.94
C ILE A 107 -14.44 10.39 22.33
N SER A 108 -14.64 11.37 23.20
CA SER A 108 -15.14 11.11 24.56
C SER A 108 -16.52 10.46 24.53
N SER A 109 -17.39 10.92 23.63
CA SER A 109 -18.72 10.32 23.39
C SER A 109 -18.60 8.85 22.96
N ILE A 110 -17.73 8.56 21.99
CA ILE A 110 -17.49 7.19 21.51
C ILE A 110 -16.98 6.29 22.65
N ILE A 111 -16.02 6.76 23.44
CA ILE A 111 -15.47 6.01 24.59
C ILE A 111 -16.55 5.73 25.65
N GLU A 112 -17.47 6.67 25.90
CA GLU A 112 -18.61 6.46 26.80
C GLU A 112 -19.57 5.39 26.27
N GLU A 113 -19.89 5.43 24.98
CA GLU A 113 -20.72 4.41 24.30
C GLU A 113 -20.07 3.03 24.34
N LEU A 114 -18.75 2.93 24.15
CA LEU A 114 -18.01 1.66 24.32
C LEU A 114 -18.11 1.12 25.75
N ASN A 115 -18.03 2.01 26.75
CA ASN A 115 -18.17 1.62 28.15
C ASN A 115 -19.60 1.19 28.51
N ILE A 116 -20.62 1.75 27.85
CA ILE A 116 -22.01 1.27 27.98
C ILE A 116 -22.15 -0.09 27.32
N ALA A 117 -21.70 -0.22 26.06
CA ALA A 117 -21.87 -1.42 25.25
C ALA A 117 -21.21 -2.67 25.84
N ARG A 118 -20.03 -2.54 26.47
CA ARG A 118 -19.32 -3.68 27.10
C ARG A 118 -20.05 -4.26 28.33
N ASN A 119 -20.89 -3.46 28.99
CA ASN A 119 -21.61 -3.84 30.20
C ASN A 119 -23.07 -4.22 29.91
N ALA A 120 -23.51 -4.07 28.66
CA ALA A 120 -24.87 -4.37 28.25
C ALA A 120 -25.11 -5.89 28.26
N LYS A 121 -26.17 -6.34 28.95
CA LYS A 121 -26.46 -7.77 29.18
C LYS A 121 -26.58 -8.56 27.88
N GLU A 122 -27.07 -7.92 26.82
CA GLU A 122 -27.19 -8.53 25.52
C GLU A 122 -25.82 -8.81 24.88
N ASN A 123 -24.76 -8.11 25.26
CA ASN A 123 -23.42 -8.20 24.64
C ASN A 123 -22.45 -9.10 25.40
N ILE A 124 -22.86 -9.66 26.53
CA ILE A 124 -22.03 -10.52 27.38
C ILE A 124 -22.75 -11.83 27.68
N ASP A 125 -22.00 -12.90 27.87
CA ASP A 125 -22.54 -14.18 28.32
C ASP A 125 -22.78 -14.18 29.84
N THR A 126 -23.21 -15.32 30.39
CA THR A 126 -23.46 -15.48 31.83
C THR A 126 -22.21 -15.36 32.69
N SER A 127 -21.01 -15.50 32.11
CA SER A 127 -19.73 -15.30 32.79
C SER A 127 -19.24 -13.85 32.71
N GLY A 128 -19.86 -13.02 31.87
CA GLY A 128 -19.47 -11.64 31.62
C GLY A 128 -18.50 -11.47 30.46
N GLU A 129 -18.25 -12.51 29.68
CA GLU A 129 -17.38 -12.45 28.49
C GLU A 129 -18.14 -11.96 27.26
N PRO A 130 -17.49 -11.20 26.35
CA PRO A 130 -18.17 -10.64 25.17
C PRO A 130 -18.74 -11.69 24.23
N LEU A 131 -20.01 -11.53 23.84
CA LEU A 131 -20.67 -12.34 22.83
C LEU A 131 -20.27 -11.92 21.42
N LEU A 132 -20.04 -12.90 20.55
CA LEU A 132 -19.77 -12.65 19.14
C LEU A 132 -21.05 -12.22 18.41
N LYS A 133 -21.10 -10.96 17.95
CA LYS A 133 -22.24 -10.35 17.25
C LYS A 133 -21.82 -9.60 16.00
N GLN A 134 -22.78 -9.35 15.12
CA GLN A 134 -22.60 -8.38 14.04
C GLN A 134 -22.25 -7.00 14.59
N PRO A 135 -21.47 -6.18 13.86
CA PRO A 135 -21.27 -4.78 14.23
C PRO A 135 -22.61 -4.08 14.43
N GLN A 136 -22.71 -3.35 15.54
CA GLN A 136 -23.92 -2.59 15.88
C GLN A 136 -23.72 -1.13 15.51
N GLN A 137 -24.64 -0.58 14.73
CA GLN A 137 -24.65 0.85 14.44
C GLN A 137 -25.32 1.62 15.60
N LEU A 138 -24.63 2.64 16.09
CA LEU A 138 -25.12 3.61 17.07
C LEU A 138 -25.94 4.71 16.37
N LYS A 139 -26.66 5.52 17.16
CA LYS A 139 -27.55 6.57 16.63
C LYS A 139 -26.82 7.66 15.85
N ASP A 140 -25.55 7.90 16.17
CA ASP A 140 -24.71 8.86 15.46
C ASP A 140 -24.13 8.29 14.15
N GLY A 141 -24.31 7.00 13.88
CA GLY A 141 -23.76 6.32 12.71
C GLY A 141 -22.40 5.64 12.95
N THR A 142 -21.83 5.73 14.16
CA THR A 142 -20.66 4.92 14.56
C THR A 142 -21.04 3.44 14.63
N TYR A 143 -20.16 2.55 14.18
CA TYR A 143 -20.31 1.10 14.35
C TYR A 143 -19.40 0.60 15.47
N ILE A 144 -19.92 -0.29 16.31
CA ILE A 144 -19.16 -0.90 17.41
C ILE A 144 -19.04 -2.41 17.22
N LEU A 145 -17.87 -2.97 17.55
CA LEU A 145 -17.61 -4.40 17.61
C LEU A 145 -17.59 -4.82 19.08
N SER A 146 -18.77 -5.08 19.65
CA SER A 146 -18.91 -5.38 21.08
C SER A 146 -18.11 -6.61 21.53
N ASN A 147 -17.90 -7.58 20.64
CA ASN A 147 -17.09 -8.77 20.88
C ASN A 147 -15.60 -8.48 21.16
N ASN A 148 -15.13 -7.26 20.92
CA ASN A 148 -13.75 -6.85 21.16
C ASN A 148 -13.59 -5.97 22.41
N LEU A 149 -14.67 -5.66 23.14
CA LEU A 149 -14.65 -4.75 24.29
C LEU A 149 -14.24 -5.42 25.61
N GLY A 150 -13.19 -6.24 25.54
CA GLY A 150 -12.66 -6.98 26.68
C GLY A 150 -11.86 -6.11 27.66
N LYS A 151 -11.70 -6.61 28.89
CA LYS A 151 -10.88 -5.96 29.94
C LYS A 151 -9.41 -5.85 29.54
N ASP A 152 -8.93 -6.73 28.67
CA ASP A 152 -7.58 -6.70 28.13
C ASP A 152 -7.32 -5.47 27.23
N VAL A 153 -8.35 -4.97 26.55
CA VAL A 153 -8.25 -3.85 25.61
C VAL A 153 -8.53 -2.50 26.28
N ILE A 154 -9.64 -2.38 27.03
CA ILE A 154 -10.08 -1.09 27.60
C ILE A 154 -9.98 -1.01 29.14
N GLY A 155 -9.54 -2.09 29.78
CA GLY A 155 -9.27 -2.14 31.22
C GLY A 155 -10.52 -2.27 32.08
N SER A 156 -10.33 -2.40 33.39
CA SER A 156 -11.42 -2.38 34.38
C SER A 156 -11.48 -1.02 35.05
N LEU A 157 -12.69 -0.53 35.35
CA LEU A 157 -12.86 0.68 36.15
C LEU A 157 -12.61 0.34 37.62
N GLY A 158 -12.02 1.28 38.35
CA GLY A 158 -11.84 1.17 39.80
C GLY A 158 -13.18 1.27 40.55
N GLU A 159 -13.20 0.77 41.79
CA GLU A 159 -14.39 0.86 42.66
C GLU A 159 -14.90 2.31 42.75
N GLY A 160 -16.22 2.49 42.58
CA GLY A 160 -16.87 3.80 42.60
C GLY A 160 -16.73 4.64 41.32
N THR A 161 -16.00 4.17 40.30
CA THR A 161 -15.87 4.88 39.01
C THR A 161 -16.78 4.26 37.95
N SER A 162 -17.75 5.02 37.43
CA SER A 162 -18.65 4.56 36.36
C SER A 162 -18.24 5.01 34.96
N LYS A 163 -17.29 5.95 34.84
CA LYS A 163 -16.90 6.55 33.56
C LYS A 163 -15.50 6.13 33.12
N LEU A 164 -15.40 5.68 31.88
CA LEU A 164 -14.14 5.53 31.16
C LEU A 164 -13.76 6.88 30.57
N LEU A 165 -12.61 7.44 30.98
CA LEU A 165 -12.19 8.78 30.57
C LEU A 165 -10.92 8.69 29.73
N ILE A 166 -10.69 9.71 28.90
CA ILE A 166 -9.43 9.90 28.18
C ILE A 166 -8.47 10.66 29.10
N LYS A 167 -7.18 10.29 29.12
CA LYS A 167 -6.12 11.02 29.84
C LYS A 167 -5.32 11.91 28.89
N SER A 168 -4.98 11.39 27.72
CA SER A 168 -4.20 12.10 26.71
C SER A 168 -4.48 11.57 25.31
N ILE A 169 -4.24 12.43 24.33
CA ILE A 169 -4.26 12.08 22.91
C ILE A 169 -2.94 12.59 22.31
N ALA A 170 -2.24 11.74 21.58
CA ALA A 170 -0.98 12.09 20.93
C ALA A 170 -1.02 11.67 19.47
N SER A 171 -0.59 12.53 18.54
CA SER A 171 -0.28 12.05 17.18
C SER A 171 0.96 11.18 17.29
N ILE A 172 0.98 9.98 16.72
CA ILE A 172 2.14 9.06 16.82
C ILE A 172 2.73 8.70 15.45
N HIS A 173 1.94 8.81 14.38
CA HIS A 173 2.39 8.46 13.03
C HIS A 173 1.54 9.18 11.96
N GLU A 174 2.14 9.58 10.83
CA GLU A 174 1.43 10.14 9.68
C GLU A 174 1.81 9.36 8.41
N GLY A 175 1.01 8.35 8.06
CA GLY A 175 1.27 7.49 6.91
C GLY A 175 0.98 8.18 5.57
N LYS A 176 0.95 7.40 4.49
CA LYS A 176 0.58 7.90 3.16
C LYS A 176 -0.91 8.27 3.06
N HIS A 177 -1.75 7.50 3.74
CA HIS A 177 -3.22 7.55 3.64
C HIS A 177 -3.92 7.93 4.93
N HIS A 178 -3.25 7.79 6.08
CA HIS A 178 -3.86 7.95 7.40
C HIS A 178 -2.97 8.77 8.33
N ARG A 179 -3.61 9.51 9.24
CA ARG A 179 -2.99 9.97 10.47
C ARG A 179 -3.39 9.06 11.63
N ILE A 180 -2.43 8.76 12.48
CA ILE A 180 -2.57 7.82 13.60
C ILE A 180 -2.37 8.57 14.90
N TYR A 181 -3.37 8.48 15.77
CA TYR A 181 -3.36 9.06 17.11
C TYR A 181 -3.38 7.94 18.16
N LYS A 182 -2.58 8.08 19.21
CA LYS A 182 -2.66 7.25 20.41
C LYS A 182 -3.55 7.91 21.45
N ILE A 183 -4.50 7.15 21.98
CA ILE A 183 -5.41 7.57 23.05
C ILE A 183 -5.07 6.78 24.31
N THR A 184 -4.76 7.47 25.39
CA THR A 184 -4.54 6.83 26.70
C THR A 184 -5.79 6.97 27.56
N LEU A 185 -6.32 5.85 28.04
CA LEU A 185 -7.53 5.80 28.87
C LEU A 185 -7.22 5.95 30.36
N SER A 186 -8.22 6.29 31.17
CA SER A 186 -8.12 6.40 32.62
C SER A 186 -7.66 5.11 33.29
N THR A 187 -8.01 3.97 32.69
CA THR A 187 -7.62 2.61 33.08
C THR A 187 -6.15 2.29 32.81
N GLY A 188 -5.41 3.19 32.14
CA GLY A 188 -4.01 2.97 31.73
C GLY A 188 -3.85 2.19 30.44
N LYS A 189 -4.95 1.72 29.84
CA LYS A 189 -4.93 1.11 28.50
C LYS A 189 -4.78 2.17 27.41
N GLU A 190 -4.23 1.74 26.28
CA GLU A 190 -3.96 2.58 25.13
C GLU A 190 -4.72 2.06 23.90
N LEU A 191 -5.21 2.99 23.08
CA LEU A 191 -5.90 2.72 21.83
C LEU A 191 -5.24 3.49 20.68
N VAL A 192 -5.50 3.05 19.46
CA VAL A 192 -5.11 3.69 18.22
C VAL A 192 -6.36 4.22 17.50
N LEU A 193 -6.34 5.51 17.18
CA LEU A 193 -7.33 6.15 16.32
C LEU A 193 -6.68 6.47 14.97
N ARG A 194 -7.14 5.80 13.92
CA ARG A 194 -6.73 6.03 12.52
C ARG A 194 -7.76 6.88 11.82
N ILE A 195 -7.31 7.98 11.22
CA ILE A 195 -8.17 8.89 10.45
C ILE A 195 -7.60 9.01 9.04
N PRO A 196 -8.36 8.64 7.99
CA PRO A 196 -7.91 8.75 6.61
C PRO A 196 -7.82 10.22 6.18
N TYR A 197 -6.85 10.51 5.33
CA TYR A 197 -6.80 11.76 4.58
C TYR A 197 -7.88 11.78 3.50
N LYS A 198 -8.42 12.96 3.19
CA LYS A 198 -9.43 13.13 2.13
C LYS A 198 -8.78 13.15 0.74
N LEU A 199 -8.15 12.03 0.36
CA LEU A 199 -7.48 11.85 -0.93
C LEU A 199 -8.38 11.17 -1.97
N ASP A 200 -9.30 10.32 -1.52
CA ASP A 200 -10.27 9.63 -2.36
C ASP A 200 -11.69 10.20 -2.15
N SER A 201 -12.66 9.75 -2.93
CA SER A 201 -14.07 10.13 -2.74
C SER A 201 -14.60 9.62 -1.39
N ASP A 202 -15.61 10.31 -0.83
CA ASP A 202 -16.23 9.89 0.43
C ASP A 202 -16.80 8.45 0.34
N TYR A 203 -17.27 8.05 -0.85
CA TYR A 203 -17.69 6.67 -1.12
C TYR A 203 -16.52 5.67 -1.04
N ALA A 204 -15.40 5.95 -1.71
CA ALA A 204 -14.23 5.08 -1.67
C ALA A 204 -13.67 4.93 -0.25
N ILE A 205 -13.62 6.03 0.52
CA ILE A 205 -13.20 6.01 1.93
C ILE A 205 -14.13 5.11 2.76
N SER A 206 -15.45 5.25 2.60
CA SER A 206 -16.44 4.39 3.29
C SER A 206 -16.24 2.91 2.96
N GLN A 207 -16.07 2.56 1.68
CA GLN A 207 -15.85 1.18 1.25
C GLN A 207 -14.55 0.59 1.80
N LYS A 208 -13.45 1.36 1.76
CA LYS A 208 -12.16 0.93 2.31
C LYS A 208 -12.23 0.64 3.80
N ILE A 209 -12.84 1.53 4.60
CA ILE A 209 -13.00 1.31 6.05
C ILE A 209 -13.82 0.06 6.34
N LYS A 210 -14.99 -0.09 5.69
CA LYS A 210 -15.86 -1.26 5.87
C LYS A 210 -15.14 -2.56 5.52
N SER A 211 -14.42 -2.55 4.39
CA SER A 211 -13.66 -3.71 3.94
C SER A 211 -12.50 -4.06 4.87
N GLU A 212 -11.76 -3.05 5.33
CA GLU A 212 -10.61 -3.23 6.20
C GLU A 212 -11.02 -3.82 7.55
N VAL A 213 -12.05 -3.27 8.19
CA VAL A 213 -12.52 -3.77 9.49
C VAL A 213 -13.06 -5.20 9.38
N ALA A 214 -13.83 -5.50 8.32
CA ALA A 214 -14.30 -6.86 8.07
C ALA A 214 -13.16 -7.84 7.83
N THR A 215 -12.12 -7.42 7.11
CA THR A 215 -10.90 -8.20 6.87
C THR A 215 -10.18 -8.49 8.18
N MET A 216 -9.87 -7.48 8.99
CA MET A 216 -9.20 -7.66 10.30
C MET A 216 -9.97 -8.62 11.21
N ASP A 217 -11.29 -8.52 11.20
CA ASP A 217 -12.14 -9.40 11.97
C ASP A 217 -12.14 -10.84 11.44
N PHE A 218 -12.11 -11.03 10.11
CA PHE A 218 -11.93 -12.34 9.46
C PHE A 218 -10.57 -12.96 9.80
N LEU A 219 -9.47 -12.20 9.67
CA LEU A 219 -8.11 -12.67 9.98
C LEU A 219 -8.02 -13.17 11.43
N ARG A 220 -8.60 -12.43 12.38
CA ARG A 220 -8.59 -12.81 13.80
C ARG A 220 -9.48 -14.02 14.08
N LEU A 221 -10.75 -13.99 13.66
CA LEU A 221 -11.74 -14.97 14.08
C LEU A 221 -11.73 -16.26 13.25
N LYS A 222 -11.43 -16.17 11.95
CA LYS A 222 -11.39 -17.33 11.05
C LYS A 222 -9.98 -17.93 10.95
N LEU A 223 -8.96 -17.08 10.80
CA LEU A 223 -7.58 -17.55 10.58
C LEU A 223 -6.74 -17.61 11.86
N GLY A 224 -7.23 -17.07 12.98
CA GLY A 224 -6.49 -17.04 14.24
C GLY A 224 -5.24 -16.17 14.19
N LEU A 225 -5.20 -15.18 13.29
CA LEU A 225 -4.04 -14.33 13.07
C LEU A 225 -3.98 -13.16 14.06
N ASN A 226 -2.76 -12.78 14.42
CA ASN A 226 -2.48 -11.65 15.29
C ASN A 226 -2.62 -10.33 14.53
N VAL A 227 -3.79 -9.71 14.67
CA VAL A 227 -4.10 -8.38 14.15
C VAL A 227 -4.81 -7.57 15.25
N PRO A 228 -4.71 -6.23 15.24
CA PRO A 228 -5.40 -5.41 16.22
C PRO A 228 -6.92 -5.67 16.27
N LYS A 229 -7.46 -5.78 17.48
CA LYS A 229 -8.89 -5.74 17.75
C LYS A 229 -9.42 -4.33 17.42
N VAL A 230 -10.33 -4.25 16.45
CA VAL A 230 -11.10 -3.03 16.18
C VAL A 230 -12.25 -2.93 17.18
N LEU A 231 -12.40 -1.78 17.85
CA LEU A 231 -13.47 -1.53 18.83
C LEU A 231 -14.64 -0.80 18.18
N ALA A 232 -14.34 0.20 17.35
CA ALA A 232 -15.33 1.01 16.66
C ALA A 232 -14.78 1.54 15.33
N TYR A 233 -15.68 1.87 14.41
CA TYR A 233 -15.34 2.59 13.18
C TYR A 233 -16.48 3.51 12.76
N GLY A 234 -16.14 4.56 12.02
CA GLY A 234 -17.09 5.42 11.33
C GLY A 234 -16.71 5.48 9.86
N ASP A 235 -17.63 5.16 8.96
CA ASP A 235 -17.36 5.13 7.52
C ASP A 235 -17.67 6.46 6.81
N SER A 236 -18.19 7.45 7.54
CA SER A 236 -18.54 8.79 7.03
C SER A 236 -18.30 9.86 8.09
N LYS A 237 -18.55 11.14 7.76
CA LYS A 237 -18.42 12.28 8.69
C LYS A 237 -19.66 12.53 9.57
N LEU A 238 -20.71 11.71 9.46
CA LEU A 238 -21.98 11.94 10.16
C LEU A 238 -21.92 11.59 11.65
N ASN A 239 -20.89 10.85 12.05
CA ASN A 239 -20.69 10.39 13.43
C ASN A 239 -20.17 11.48 14.36
N SER A 240 -20.18 11.23 15.68
CA SER A 240 -19.77 12.20 16.70
C SER A 240 -18.33 12.69 16.53
N LEU A 241 -17.42 11.92 15.92
CA LEU A 241 -16.06 12.32 15.61
C LEU A 241 -15.97 13.34 14.44
N GLN A 242 -17.01 13.44 13.62
CA GLN A 242 -17.07 14.28 12.40
C GLN A 242 -16.01 13.95 11.35
N ALA A 243 -15.45 12.74 11.43
CA ALA A 243 -14.46 12.19 10.51
C ALA A 243 -14.72 10.69 10.33
N PRO A 244 -14.43 10.10 9.15
CA PRO A 244 -14.28 8.66 9.05
C PRO A 244 -13.11 8.21 9.93
N PHE A 245 -13.18 7.03 10.54
CA PHE A 245 -12.13 6.54 11.42
C PHE A 245 -12.20 5.03 11.65
N ILE A 246 -11.08 4.49 12.13
CA ILE A 246 -10.99 3.18 12.79
C ILE A 246 -10.39 3.40 14.18
N LEU A 247 -11.03 2.89 15.22
CA LEU A 247 -10.55 2.89 16.60
C LEU A 247 -10.25 1.45 17.01
N GLU A 248 -8.99 1.16 17.30
CA GLU A 248 -8.47 -0.18 17.53
C GLU A 248 -7.53 -0.25 18.75
N GLU A 249 -7.17 -1.46 19.17
CA GLU A 249 -6.21 -1.66 20.26
C GLU A 249 -4.81 -1.14 19.90
N PHE A 250 -4.09 -0.62 20.89
CA PHE A 250 -2.68 -0.27 20.72
C PHE A 250 -1.79 -1.51 20.96
N ILE A 251 -0.91 -1.79 20.00
CA ILE A 251 0.09 -2.86 20.12
C ILE A 251 1.45 -2.23 20.42
N ASP A 252 2.00 -2.55 21.59
CA ASP A 252 3.35 -2.13 21.99
C ASP A 252 4.40 -3.12 21.48
N GLY A 253 5.41 -2.61 20.78
CA GLY A 253 6.47 -3.43 20.21
C GLY A 253 7.38 -2.68 19.24
N GLU A 254 8.31 -3.42 18.63
CA GLU A 254 9.24 -2.87 17.63
C GLU A 254 8.83 -3.26 16.21
N LEU A 255 9.01 -2.36 15.25
CA LEU A 255 8.78 -2.69 13.84
C LEU A 255 9.78 -3.74 13.35
N LEU A 256 9.28 -4.78 12.68
CA LEU A 256 10.10 -5.83 12.07
C LEU A 256 11.10 -5.26 11.06
N MET A 257 10.74 -4.15 10.41
CA MET A 257 11.59 -3.39 9.50
C MET A 257 12.96 -3.01 10.07
N LYS A 258 13.12 -2.86 11.40
CA LYS A 258 14.43 -2.61 12.02
C LYS A 258 15.46 -3.71 11.72
N LYS A 259 15.00 -4.93 11.43
CA LYS A 259 15.84 -6.09 11.10
C LYS A 259 16.10 -6.25 9.60
N TRP A 260 15.44 -5.47 8.76
CA TRP A 260 15.53 -5.61 7.30
C TRP A 260 16.84 -5.04 6.75
N VAL A 261 17.71 -5.92 6.26
CA VAL A 261 19.05 -5.60 5.72
C VAL A 261 19.19 -6.00 4.23
N PRO A 262 18.33 -5.49 3.34
CA PRO A 262 18.17 -6.02 1.97
C PRO A 262 19.41 -5.92 1.09
N LEU A 263 20.33 -4.99 1.40
CA LEU A 263 21.51 -4.68 0.61
C LEU A 263 22.81 -5.05 1.35
N ALA A 264 22.73 -5.80 2.44
CA ALA A 264 23.92 -6.28 3.13
C ALA A 264 24.61 -7.37 2.30
N PRO A 265 25.96 -7.39 2.25
CA PRO A 265 26.73 -8.46 1.62
C PRO A 265 26.40 -9.84 2.20
N ASP A 266 26.62 -10.88 1.41
CA ASP A 266 26.34 -12.24 1.85
C ASP A 266 27.22 -12.64 3.04
N SER A 267 26.56 -13.25 4.02
CA SER A 267 27.13 -13.85 5.22
C SER A 267 26.06 -14.71 5.87
N GLU A 268 26.45 -15.62 6.75
CA GLU A 268 25.50 -16.41 7.55
C GLU A 268 24.60 -15.49 8.41
N GLU A 269 25.17 -14.41 8.97
CA GLU A 269 24.43 -13.42 9.74
C GLU A 269 23.40 -12.68 8.89
N THR A 270 23.78 -12.21 7.69
CA THR A 270 22.85 -11.50 6.79
C THR A 270 21.73 -12.42 6.34
N THR A 271 22.05 -13.67 5.99
CA THR A 271 21.05 -14.68 5.61
C THR A 271 20.05 -14.90 6.74
N SER A 272 20.53 -15.05 7.98
CA SER A 272 19.70 -15.23 9.17
C SER A 272 18.81 -14.00 9.42
N LYS A 273 19.35 -12.79 9.27
CA LYS A 273 18.56 -11.54 9.43
C LYS A 273 17.48 -11.40 8.37
N LEU A 274 17.78 -11.65 7.09
CA LEU A 274 16.81 -11.60 6.00
C LEU A 274 15.68 -12.61 6.23
N LYS A 275 16.03 -13.85 6.59
CA LYS A 275 15.05 -14.90 6.92
C LYS A 275 14.17 -14.52 8.12
N SER A 276 14.75 -13.95 9.17
CA SER A 276 13.98 -13.50 10.35
C SER A 276 12.91 -12.44 10.04
N VAL A 277 12.98 -11.80 8.87
CA VAL A 277 11.96 -10.87 8.36
C VAL A 277 11.02 -11.54 7.36
N ILE A 278 11.56 -12.31 6.41
CA ILE A 278 10.79 -12.97 5.35
C ILE A 278 9.89 -14.08 5.90
N GLU A 279 10.41 -14.91 6.81
CA GLU A 279 9.70 -16.09 7.32
C GLU A 279 8.36 -15.72 7.97
N PRO A 280 8.27 -14.79 8.95
CA PRO A 280 6.98 -14.44 9.56
C PRO A 280 5.95 -13.90 8.57
N ILE A 281 6.39 -13.12 7.58
CA ILE A 281 5.48 -12.55 6.56
C ILE A 281 5.00 -13.66 5.61
N SER A 282 5.88 -14.59 5.25
CA SER A 282 5.51 -15.76 4.43
C SER A 282 4.57 -16.72 5.17
N GLU A 283 4.75 -16.91 6.48
CA GLU A 283 3.83 -17.70 7.32
C GLU A 283 2.46 -17.05 7.41
N PHE A 284 2.41 -15.73 7.57
CA PHE A 284 1.16 -14.98 7.53
C PHE A 284 0.47 -15.15 6.18
N GLN A 285 1.21 -14.98 5.07
CA GLN A 285 0.66 -15.16 3.72
C GLN A 285 0.12 -16.58 3.52
N ASP A 286 0.84 -17.62 3.95
CA ASP A 286 0.37 -19.00 3.85
C ASP A 286 -1.01 -19.21 4.50
N LYS A 287 -1.23 -18.61 5.68
CA LYS A 287 -2.55 -18.60 6.34
C LYS A 287 -3.61 -17.86 5.52
N LEU A 288 -3.29 -16.72 4.90
CA LEU A 288 -4.21 -16.02 3.99
C LEU A 288 -4.63 -16.89 2.81
N LEU A 289 -3.68 -17.65 2.27
CA LEU A 289 -3.88 -18.52 1.12
C LEU A 289 -4.60 -19.82 1.45
N SER A 290 -4.86 -20.13 2.73
CA SER A 290 -5.53 -21.37 3.15
C SER A 290 -7.02 -21.42 2.80
N ILE A 291 -7.65 -20.27 2.56
CA ILE A 291 -9.07 -20.18 2.22
C ILE A 291 -9.21 -19.93 0.72
N THR A 292 -10.06 -20.74 0.08
CA THR A 292 -10.55 -20.48 -1.28
C THR A 292 -11.91 -19.80 -1.16
N PHE A 293 -12.06 -18.68 -1.85
CA PHE A 293 -13.28 -17.89 -1.84
C PHE A 293 -14.13 -18.17 -3.08
N ASN A 294 -15.44 -17.96 -2.96
CA ASN A 294 -16.42 -18.23 -4.01
C ASN A 294 -16.49 -17.12 -5.07
N LYS A 295 -15.88 -15.96 -4.80
CA LYS A 295 -15.83 -14.79 -5.69
C LYS A 295 -14.54 -14.00 -5.52
N SER A 296 -14.26 -13.13 -6.49
CA SER A 296 -13.27 -12.05 -6.39
C SER A 296 -13.97 -10.72 -6.03
N GLY A 297 -13.28 -9.86 -5.28
CA GLY A 297 -13.84 -8.63 -4.72
C GLY A 297 -13.14 -8.25 -3.42
N SER A 298 -13.88 -7.79 -2.42
CA SER A 298 -13.35 -7.53 -1.06
C SER A 298 -14.28 -8.06 0.03
N LEU A 299 -13.74 -8.32 1.22
CA LEU A 299 -14.52 -8.81 2.37
C LEU A 299 -15.26 -7.68 3.05
N TYR A 300 -16.54 -7.90 3.36
CA TYR A 300 -17.39 -6.99 4.13
C TYR A 300 -18.16 -7.76 5.20
N PHE A 301 -18.68 -7.06 6.21
CA PHE A 301 -19.71 -7.67 7.05
C PHE A 301 -20.99 -7.89 6.22
N ARG A 302 -21.80 -8.88 6.62
CA ARG A 302 -23.03 -9.22 5.90
C ARG A 302 -23.96 -8.03 5.67
N ASN A 303 -24.05 -7.10 6.63
CA ASN A 303 -24.97 -5.97 6.53
C ASN A 303 -24.39 -4.79 5.74
N ASP A 304 -23.10 -4.84 5.36
CA ASP A 304 -22.43 -3.79 4.60
C ASP A 304 -22.50 -4.00 3.08
N VAL A 305 -23.02 -5.15 2.62
CA VAL A 305 -23.21 -5.45 1.20
C VAL A 305 -24.67 -5.32 0.76
N ASP A 306 -24.89 -5.18 -0.54
CA ASP A 306 -26.22 -5.21 -1.15
C ASP A 306 -27.02 -6.44 -0.72
N VAL A 307 -28.34 -6.27 -0.54
CA VAL A 307 -29.26 -7.33 -0.10
C VAL A 307 -29.13 -8.61 -0.93
N LYS A 308 -28.90 -8.48 -2.25
CA LYS A 308 -28.69 -9.62 -3.17
C LYS A 308 -27.50 -10.50 -2.75
N LEU A 309 -26.41 -9.89 -2.30
CA LEU A 309 -25.17 -10.58 -1.90
C LEU A 309 -25.26 -11.15 -0.48
N GLN A 310 -26.22 -10.74 0.34
CA GLN A 310 -26.30 -11.18 1.74
C GLN A 310 -26.64 -12.67 1.90
N SER A 311 -27.15 -13.31 0.86
CA SER A 311 -27.42 -14.75 0.85
C SER A 311 -26.21 -15.59 0.39
N GLU A 312 -25.23 -14.95 -0.25
CA GLU A 312 -24.12 -15.63 -0.93
C GLU A 312 -22.94 -15.82 0.03
N LEU A 313 -22.56 -17.07 0.30
CA LEU A 313 -21.46 -17.35 1.23
C LEU A 313 -20.10 -16.93 0.61
N PRO A 314 -19.20 -16.34 1.41
CA PRO A 314 -17.89 -15.92 0.92
C PRO A 314 -16.98 -17.12 0.58
N TYR A 315 -17.15 -18.24 1.28
CA TYR A 315 -16.41 -19.49 1.11
C TYR A 315 -17.27 -20.64 1.64
N ASP A 316 -16.94 -21.86 1.21
CA ASP A 316 -17.65 -23.08 1.60
C ASP A 316 -17.08 -23.71 2.87
N GLY A 317 -17.86 -24.61 3.50
CA GLY A 317 -17.39 -25.43 4.62
C GLY A 317 -17.28 -24.73 5.98
N GLU A 318 -17.98 -23.60 6.20
CA GLU A 318 -18.01 -22.98 7.53
C GLU A 318 -18.89 -23.78 8.51
N GLU A 319 -18.23 -24.45 9.46
CA GLU A 319 -18.87 -25.26 10.51
C GLU A 319 -19.25 -24.43 11.73
N ASN A 320 -18.56 -23.31 12.00
CA ASN A 320 -18.87 -22.46 13.14
C ASN A 320 -20.14 -21.63 12.86
N PRO A 321 -21.26 -21.89 13.57
CA PRO A 321 -22.52 -21.21 13.32
C PRO A 321 -22.44 -19.69 13.56
N LEU A 322 -21.50 -19.23 14.38
CA LEU A 322 -21.28 -17.81 14.65
C LEU A 322 -20.60 -17.08 13.47
N LEU A 323 -19.88 -17.81 12.62
CA LEU A 323 -19.12 -17.25 11.50
C LEU A 323 -19.87 -17.32 10.16
N LYS A 324 -20.73 -18.31 9.97
CA LYS A 324 -21.44 -18.59 8.70
C LYS A 324 -22.15 -17.38 8.09
N ASN A 325 -22.69 -16.50 8.93
CA ASN A 325 -23.44 -15.32 8.50
C ASN A 325 -22.71 -14.00 8.75
N ARG A 326 -21.40 -14.04 9.01
CA ARG A 326 -20.63 -12.87 9.43
C ARG A 326 -20.12 -12.03 8.27
N TRP A 327 -19.49 -12.65 7.29
CA TRP A 327 -18.85 -11.96 6.17
C TRP A 327 -19.48 -12.27 4.81
N ARG A 328 -19.30 -11.37 3.85
CA ARG A 328 -19.70 -11.49 2.44
C ARG A 328 -18.62 -10.90 1.54
N ILE A 329 -18.64 -11.28 0.27
CA ILE A 329 -17.79 -10.67 -0.76
C ILE A 329 -18.61 -9.59 -1.46
N GLY A 330 -18.11 -8.36 -1.42
CA GLY A 330 -18.69 -7.20 -2.08
C GLY A 330 -17.75 -6.63 -3.14
N SER A 331 -18.02 -5.39 -3.54
CA SER A 331 -17.20 -4.66 -4.51
C SER A 331 -15.73 -4.57 -4.11
N SER A 332 -14.84 -4.48 -5.09
CA SER A 332 -13.40 -4.41 -4.81
C SER A 332 -13.02 -3.04 -4.26
N VAL A 333 -12.11 -3.03 -3.29
CA VAL A 333 -11.41 -1.81 -2.84
C VAL A 333 -10.04 -1.63 -3.51
N GLU A 334 -9.79 -2.33 -4.62
CA GLU A 334 -8.55 -2.19 -5.38
C GLU A 334 -8.43 -0.79 -6.01
N ARG A 335 -7.19 -0.30 -6.14
CA ARG A 335 -6.89 1.08 -6.55
C ARG A 335 -7.57 1.54 -7.84
N PRO A 336 -7.70 0.72 -8.91
CA PRO A 336 -8.40 1.15 -10.13
C PRO A 336 -9.84 1.61 -9.89
N PHE A 337 -10.53 1.07 -8.89
CA PHE A 337 -11.92 1.41 -8.61
C PHE A 337 -12.08 2.57 -7.62
N THR A 338 -11.03 2.93 -6.87
CA THR A 338 -11.10 3.95 -5.82
C THR A 338 -10.31 5.22 -6.16
N LYS A 339 -9.08 5.06 -6.67
CA LYS A 339 -8.09 6.14 -6.81
C LYS A 339 -8.33 6.89 -8.11
N ASN A 340 -8.29 8.23 -8.04
CA ASN A 340 -8.50 9.12 -9.19
C ASN A 340 -9.84 8.88 -9.93
N LYS A 341 -10.85 8.34 -9.23
CA LYS A 341 -12.21 8.11 -9.76
C LYS A 341 -13.23 9.14 -9.26
N ASN A 342 -12.77 10.25 -8.69
CA ASN A 342 -13.61 11.34 -8.18
C ASN A 342 -14.40 12.08 -9.27
N LYS A 343 -14.05 11.89 -10.56
CA LYS A 343 -14.77 12.44 -11.71
C LYS A 343 -15.84 11.50 -12.27
N LEU A 344 -15.94 10.27 -11.76
CA LEU A 344 -16.99 9.32 -12.11
C LEU A 344 -18.08 9.31 -11.03
N SER A 345 -19.32 9.07 -11.44
CA SER A 345 -20.40 8.82 -10.47
C SER A 345 -20.23 7.46 -9.82
N LYS A 346 -20.73 7.30 -8.58
CA LYS A 346 -20.75 6.01 -7.89
C LYS A 346 -21.37 4.91 -8.75
N SER A 347 -22.55 5.15 -9.31
CA SER A 347 -23.27 4.19 -10.16
C SER A 347 -22.41 3.71 -11.33
N LYS A 348 -21.58 4.61 -11.88
CA LYS A 348 -20.69 4.29 -13.00
C LYS A 348 -19.51 3.42 -12.58
N VAL A 349 -18.93 3.66 -11.39
CA VAL A 349 -17.89 2.79 -10.83
C VAL A 349 -18.47 1.41 -10.51
N ASP A 350 -19.65 1.36 -9.87
CA ASP A 350 -20.30 0.13 -9.44
C ASP A 350 -20.68 -0.79 -10.62
N GLN A 351 -20.82 -0.27 -11.84
CA GLN A 351 -21.04 -1.09 -13.06
C GLN A 351 -19.90 -2.06 -13.34
N TYR A 352 -18.68 -1.70 -12.96
CA TYR A 352 -17.48 -2.48 -13.25
C TYR A 352 -16.90 -3.13 -11.99
N ASN A 353 -17.23 -2.64 -10.78
CA ASN A 353 -16.53 -2.97 -9.54
C ASN A 353 -17.04 -4.24 -8.81
N GLY A 354 -17.27 -5.33 -9.55
CA GLY A 354 -17.56 -6.65 -8.98
C GLY A 354 -18.73 -6.71 -7.96
N PRO A 355 -18.79 -7.77 -7.13
CA PRO A 355 -17.90 -8.92 -7.10
C PRO A 355 -18.04 -9.81 -8.35
N TRP A 356 -16.99 -10.59 -8.66
CA TRP A 356 -16.94 -11.47 -9.83
C TRP A 356 -16.91 -12.95 -9.42
N ASP A 357 -17.58 -13.82 -10.17
CA ASP A 357 -17.67 -15.25 -9.85
C ASP A 357 -16.32 -15.97 -10.01
N ALA A 358 -16.05 -16.95 -9.13
CA ALA A 358 -14.79 -17.71 -9.16
C ALA A 358 -14.57 -18.51 -10.45
N ASP A 359 -15.63 -18.84 -11.19
CA ASP A 359 -15.57 -19.54 -12.48
C ASP A 359 -15.22 -18.61 -13.66
N LYS A 360 -15.19 -17.29 -13.43
CA LYS A 360 -14.77 -16.27 -14.40
C LYS A 360 -13.60 -15.43 -13.86
N PRO A 361 -12.44 -16.06 -13.64
CA PRO A 361 -11.33 -15.39 -12.94
C PRO A 361 -10.75 -14.19 -13.69
N LEU A 362 -10.90 -14.13 -15.02
CA LEU A 362 -10.38 -13.02 -15.84
C LEU A 362 -11.33 -11.82 -15.93
N ASP A 363 -12.56 -11.91 -15.43
CA ASP A 363 -13.49 -10.76 -15.38
C ASP A 363 -12.89 -9.60 -14.57
N VAL A 364 -12.03 -9.90 -13.59
CA VAL A 364 -11.27 -8.89 -12.82
C VAL A 364 -10.36 -8.06 -13.73
N VAL A 365 -9.70 -8.70 -14.70
CA VAL A 365 -8.79 -8.03 -15.64
C VAL A 365 -9.58 -7.14 -16.59
N THR A 366 -10.67 -7.68 -17.16
CA THR A 366 -11.57 -6.92 -18.04
C THR A 366 -12.17 -5.72 -17.33
N ALA A 367 -12.60 -5.88 -16.08
CA ALA A 367 -13.16 -4.79 -15.29
C ALA A 367 -12.16 -3.66 -15.01
N VAL A 368 -10.88 -3.98 -14.79
CA VAL A 368 -9.82 -2.96 -14.65
C VAL A 368 -9.62 -2.20 -15.96
N ALA A 369 -9.62 -2.90 -17.10
CA ALA A 369 -9.54 -2.23 -18.41
C ALA A 369 -10.74 -1.31 -18.65
N ASP A 370 -11.95 -1.79 -18.37
CA ASP A 370 -13.19 -1.05 -18.57
C ASP A 370 -13.29 0.21 -17.69
N ILE A 371 -12.93 0.13 -16.40
CA ILE A 371 -13.03 1.29 -15.51
C ILE A 371 -12.00 2.37 -15.86
N GLU A 372 -10.78 2.00 -16.28
CA GLU A 372 -9.78 2.97 -16.70
C GLU A 372 -10.12 3.58 -18.06
N LEU A 373 -10.64 2.78 -18.99
CA LEU A 373 -11.15 3.27 -20.27
C LEU A 373 -12.30 4.27 -20.08
N GLU A 374 -13.26 3.94 -19.22
CA GLU A 374 -14.38 4.82 -18.89
C GLU A 374 -13.89 6.12 -18.24
N ASN A 375 -12.94 6.02 -17.31
CA ASN A 375 -12.36 7.19 -16.67
C ASN A 375 -11.68 8.10 -17.70
N ALA A 376 -10.90 7.55 -18.63
CA ALA A 376 -10.25 8.30 -19.69
C ALA A 376 -11.27 8.97 -20.64
N LYS A 377 -12.32 8.24 -21.07
CA LYS A 377 -13.40 8.79 -21.91
C LYS A 377 -14.16 9.93 -21.23
N ASN A 378 -14.47 9.79 -19.95
CA ASN A 378 -15.09 10.85 -19.16
C ASN A 378 -14.16 12.07 -19.03
N ARG A 379 -12.87 11.87 -18.77
CA ARG A 379 -11.88 12.96 -18.73
C ARG A 379 -11.74 13.69 -20.06
N LEU A 380 -11.73 12.96 -21.19
CA LEU A 380 -11.71 13.55 -22.52
C LEU A 380 -12.92 14.46 -22.73
N SER A 381 -14.10 14.00 -22.32
CA SER A 381 -15.34 14.79 -22.43
C SER A 381 -15.28 16.07 -21.60
N LEU A 382 -14.62 16.04 -20.44
CA LEU A 382 -14.39 17.23 -19.61
C LEU A 382 -13.37 18.19 -20.23
N VAL A 383 -12.31 17.70 -20.89
CA VAL A 383 -11.38 18.57 -21.64
C VAL A 383 -12.10 19.27 -22.78
N GLN A 384 -12.87 18.51 -23.57
CA GLN A 384 -13.61 19.05 -24.72
C GLN A 384 -14.71 20.05 -24.30
N ALA A 385 -15.21 19.93 -23.07
CA ALA A 385 -16.17 20.86 -22.47
C ALA A 385 -15.53 22.01 -21.67
N ASP A 386 -14.20 22.11 -21.61
CA ASP A 386 -13.44 23.07 -20.79
C ASP A 386 -13.84 23.06 -19.29
N ALA A 387 -13.98 21.85 -18.73
CA ALA A 387 -14.57 21.59 -17.42
C ALA A 387 -13.60 20.92 -16.42
N GLY A 388 -12.57 21.65 -15.98
CA GLY A 388 -11.74 21.25 -14.82
C GLY A 388 -10.83 20.02 -15.03
N GLU A 389 -10.51 19.69 -16.28
CA GLU A 389 -9.44 18.76 -16.65
C GLU A 389 -8.35 19.53 -17.40
N THR A 390 -7.11 19.41 -16.94
CA THR A 390 -5.95 20.18 -17.46
C THR A 390 -5.02 19.33 -18.33
N SER A 391 -5.32 18.05 -18.47
CA SER A 391 -4.53 17.13 -19.30
C SER A 391 -4.76 17.39 -20.78
N SER A 392 -3.75 17.14 -21.61
CA SER A 392 -3.92 17.30 -23.07
C SER A 392 -4.83 16.21 -23.64
N GLU A 393 -5.60 16.59 -24.66
CA GLU A 393 -6.47 15.67 -25.40
C GLU A 393 -5.66 14.52 -26.03
N ASP A 394 -4.49 14.81 -26.59
CA ASP A 394 -3.56 13.80 -27.14
C ASP A 394 -3.19 12.73 -26.09
N LEU A 395 -2.79 13.16 -24.88
CA LEU A 395 -2.41 12.25 -23.81
C LEU A 395 -3.58 11.34 -23.40
N ILE A 396 -4.79 11.90 -23.27
CA ILE A 396 -5.98 11.11 -22.91
C ILE A 396 -6.34 10.14 -24.04
N ASN A 397 -6.22 10.53 -25.30
CA ASN A 397 -6.45 9.63 -26.43
C ASN A 397 -5.46 8.45 -26.43
N LYS A 398 -4.18 8.68 -26.11
CA LYS A 398 -3.19 7.61 -25.93
C LYS A 398 -3.56 6.67 -24.77
N GLN A 399 -4.06 7.21 -23.66
CA GLN A 399 -4.60 6.40 -22.55
C GLN A 399 -5.80 5.55 -22.99
N ILE A 400 -6.76 6.14 -23.71
CA ILE A 400 -7.94 5.43 -24.25
C ILE A 400 -7.50 4.25 -25.10
N LYS A 401 -6.59 4.47 -26.07
CA LYS A 401 -6.06 3.42 -26.94
C LYS A 401 -5.43 2.28 -26.13
N THR A 402 -4.63 2.63 -25.12
CA THR A 402 -3.98 1.65 -24.23
C THR A 402 -4.98 0.79 -23.46
N PHE A 403 -6.04 1.38 -22.93
CA PHE A 403 -7.05 0.61 -22.19
C PHE A 403 -8.00 -0.17 -23.12
N GLU A 404 -8.18 0.26 -24.36
CA GLU A 404 -8.81 -0.54 -25.42
C GLU A 404 -7.96 -1.77 -25.77
N HIS A 405 -6.65 -1.60 -25.93
CA HIS A 405 -5.69 -2.70 -26.08
C HIS A 405 -5.74 -3.67 -24.89
N LEU A 406 -5.68 -3.16 -23.65
CA LEU A 406 -5.76 -3.99 -22.44
C LEU A 406 -7.07 -4.79 -22.41
N LYS A 407 -8.19 -4.17 -22.78
CA LYS A 407 -9.49 -4.84 -22.86
C LYS A 407 -9.50 -5.95 -23.91
N GLN A 408 -8.87 -5.74 -25.06
CA GLN A 408 -8.79 -6.69 -26.17
C GLN A 408 -7.97 -7.93 -25.82
N VAL A 409 -6.86 -7.78 -25.09
CA VAL A 409 -6.01 -8.91 -24.67
C VAL A 409 -6.44 -9.53 -23.34
N GLY A 410 -7.16 -8.79 -22.49
CA GLY A 410 -7.37 -9.13 -21.07
C GLY A 410 -7.98 -10.51 -20.81
N ASN A 411 -8.97 -10.91 -21.59
CA ASN A 411 -9.62 -12.22 -21.46
C ASN A 411 -8.81 -13.38 -22.06
N GLN A 412 -7.75 -13.09 -22.80
CA GLN A 412 -6.87 -14.08 -23.43
C GLN A 412 -5.55 -14.25 -22.67
N LEU A 413 -5.21 -13.35 -21.73
CA LEU A 413 -3.90 -13.33 -21.05
C LEU A 413 -3.52 -14.64 -20.38
N PHE A 414 -4.49 -15.47 -19.99
CA PHE A 414 -4.22 -16.77 -19.41
C PHE A 414 -5.25 -17.81 -19.79
N ASN A 415 -4.81 -19.05 -20.00
CA ASN A 415 -5.68 -20.23 -20.07
C ASN A 415 -5.84 -20.88 -18.68
N PRO A 416 -7.03 -20.82 -18.05
CA PRO A 416 -7.26 -21.43 -16.74
C PRO A 416 -7.11 -22.95 -16.69
N LYS A 417 -7.13 -23.61 -17.86
CA LYS A 417 -7.05 -25.06 -18.04
C LYS A 417 -5.71 -25.51 -18.62
N SER A 418 -4.72 -24.61 -18.66
CA SER A 418 -3.40 -24.90 -19.22
C SER A 418 -2.74 -26.09 -18.53
N LYS A 419 -2.29 -27.07 -19.32
CA LYS A 419 -1.49 -28.20 -18.80
C LYS A 419 -0.02 -27.85 -18.59
N SER A 420 0.44 -26.76 -19.22
CA SER A 420 1.80 -26.26 -19.11
C SER A 420 2.02 -25.45 -17.83
N ILE A 421 0.95 -25.01 -17.17
CA ILE A 421 0.98 -24.33 -15.89
C ILE A 421 0.74 -25.36 -14.78
N MET A 422 1.75 -25.58 -13.93
CA MET A 422 1.62 -26.45 -12.77
C MET A 422 0.45 -25.99 -11.89
N ASN A 423 -0.49 -26.91 -11.65
CA ASN A 423 -1.72 -26.68 -10.87
C ASN A 423 -2.49 -25.41 -11.29
N ALA A 424 -2.66 -25.19 -12.60
CA ALA A 424 -3.40 -24.04 -13.14
C ALA A 424 -4.69 -23.76 -12.36
N GLU A 425 -5.56 -24.77 -12.18
CA GLU A 425 -6.82 -24.64 -11.45
C GLU A 425 -6.66 -24.05 -10.03
N GLU A 426 -5.60 -24.42 -9.30
CA GLU A 426 -5.33 -23.89 -7.95
C GLU A 426 -4.87 -22.42 -7.95
N LEU A 427 -4.22 -21.96 -9.02
CA LEU A 427 -3.76 -20.58 -9.19
C LEU A 427 -4.91 -19.64 -9.57
N PHE A 428 -5.94 -20.15 -10.25
CA PHE A 428 -7.12 -19.36 -10.62
C PHE A 428 -8.14 -19.23 -9.48
N LYS A 429 -8.03 -20.05 -8.44
CA LYS A 429 -8.88 -19.94 -7.25
C LYS A 429 -8.71 -18.57 -6.57
N PRO A 430 -9.80 -17.87 -6.24
CA PRO A 430 -9.72 -16.60 -5.53
C PRO A 430 -9.19 -16.79 -4.10
N ARG A 431 -8.15 -16.05 -3.76
CA ARG A 431 -7.51 -16.05 -2.43
C ARG A 431 -7.33 -14.63 -1.92
N LEU A 432 -7.22 -14.50 -0.58
CA LEU A 432 -7.04 -13.20 0.05
C LEU A 432 -5.64 -12.65 -0.27
N TYR A 433 -5.59 -11.44 -0.80
CA TYR A 433 -4.39 -10.72 -1.20
C TYR A 433 -4.28 -9.42 -0.41
N VAL A 434 -3.20 -9.31 0.38
CA VAL A 434 -2.88 -8.11 1.16
C VAL A 434 -1.75 -7.35 0.43
N PRO A 435 -2.04 -6.19 -0.21
CA PRO A 435 -1.05 -5.50 -1.04
C PRO A 435 0.11 -4.88 -0.25
N ASP A 436 -0.06 -4.65 1.05
CA ASP A 436 0.92 -3.96 1.90
C ASP A 436 1.52 -4.89 2.97
N LEU A 437 1.75 -6.16 2.62
CA LEU A 437 2.56 -7.10 3.41
C LEU A 437 4.03 -6.64 3.45
N ASP A 438 4.31 -5.67 4.29
CA ASP A 438 5.63 -5.06 4.44
C ASP A 438 6.10 -5.18 5.89
N PRO A 439 7.39 -5.40 6.17
CA PRO A 439 7.91 -5.38 7.53
C PRO A 439 7.71 -4.04 8.27
N LEU A 440 7.36 -2.95 7.59
CA LEU A 440 6.86 -1.71 8.19
C LEU A 440 5.50 -1.88 8.90
N ASN A 441 4.70 -2.84 8.45
CA ASN A 441 3.36 -3.13 8.95
C ASN A 441 3.35 -4.38 9.85
N VAL A 442 4.50 -4.72 10.44
CA VAL A 442 4.65 -5.81 11.39
C VAL A 442 5.27 -5.31 12.68
N ILE A 443 4.54 -5.42 13.78
CA ILE A 443 4.99 -5.09 15.13
C ILE A 443 5.37 -6.37 15.85
N GLN A 444 6.65 -6.51 16.18
CA GLN A 444 7.13 -7.59 17.01
C GLN A 444 6.94 -7.23 18.49
N THR A 445 6.10 -8.01 19.17
CA THR A 445 5.87 -7.91 20.60
C THR A 445 6.79 -8.88 21.36
N LYS A 446 7.11 -8.58 22.62
CA LYS A 446 7.98 -9.45 23.44
C LYS A 446 7.32 -10.81 23.76
N ASP A 447 6.00 -10.81 23.96
CA ASP A 447 5.30 -11.96 24.55
C ASP A 447 4.29 -12.63 23.60
N LYS A 448 3.83 -11.94 22.55
CA LYS A 448 2.70 -12.38 21.70
C LYS A 448 3.07 -12.59 20.23
N GLY A 449 4.35 -12.54 19.90
CA GLY A 449 4.86 -12.70 18.53
C GLY A 449 4.60 -11.47 17.66
N ASN A 450 4.43 -11.70 16.35
CA ASN A 450 4.27 -10.66 15.34
C ASN A 450 2.79 -10.29 15.16
N TYR A 451 2.49 -9.00 15.28
CA TYR A 451 1.20 -8.41 14.95
C TYR A 451 1.27 -7.71 13.60
N PHE A 452 0.32 -8.03 12.72
CA PHE A 452 0.21 -7.41 11.40
C PHE A 452 -0.83 -6.30 11.46
N ILE A 453 -0.50 -5.17 10.86
CA ILE A 453 -1.34 -3.96 10.81
C ILE A 453 -1.51 -3.51 9.36
N ASP A 454 -2.37 -2.50 9.16
CA ASP A 454 -2.66 -1.89 7.86
C ASP A 454 -3.16 -2.89 6.80
N PHE A 455 -4.49 -3.07 6.76
CA PHE A 455 -5.14 -3.97 5.80
C PHE A 455 -5.93 -3.19 4.74
N GLU A 456 -5.63 -1.89 4.58
CA GLU A 456 -6.27 -1.06 3.56
C GLU A 456 -6.03 -1.67 2.16
N ASN A 457 -7.07 -1.67 1.32
CA ASN A 457 -7.02 -2.23 -0.03
C ASN A 457 -6.81 -3.76 -0.10
N THR A 458 -7.01 -4.50 1.00
CA THR A 458 -7.04 -5.97 0.95
C THR A 458 -8.18 -6.45 0.04
N THR A 459 -7.87 -7.35 -0.88
CA THR A 459 -8.81 -7.87 -1.89
C THR A 459 -8.76 -9.38 -1.96
N ILE A 460 -9.75 -9.97 -2.62
CA ILE A 460 -9.81 -11.37 -3.00
C ILE A 460 -9.75 -11.42 -4.52
N LYS A 461 -8.80 -12.17 -5.07
CA LYS A 461 -8.62 -12.33 -6.51
C LYS A 461 -7.90 -13.64 -6.84
N PRO A 462 -7.92 -14.11 -8.10
CA PRO A 462 -7.13 -15.27 -8.51
C PRO A 462 -5.67 -15.11 -8.09
N PHE A 463 -5.09 -16.14 -7.47
CA PHE A 463 -3.74 -16.06 -6.95
C PHE A 463 -2.70 -15.76 -8.06
N ILE A 464 -2.93 -16.23 -9.29
CA ILE A 464 -2.07 -15.94 -10.45
C ILE A 464 -1.90 -14.44 -10.71
N LEU A 465 -2.91 -13.62 -10.37
CA LEU A 465 -2.92 -12.17 -10.52
C LEU A 465 -2.30 -11.42 -9.32
N SER A 466 -1.78 -12.14 -8.31
CA SER A 466 -1.14 -11.55 -7.14
C SER A 466 0.32 -11.15 -7.44
N SER A 467 0.75 -10.03 -6.89
CA SER A 467 2.15 -9.59 -6.91
C SER A 467 2.90 -10.09 -5.68
N TYR A 468 4.23 -10.11 -5.77
CA TYR A 468 5.06 -10.31 -4.59
C TYR A 468 5.00 -9.08 -3.69
N PRO A 469 5.23 -9.24 -2.38
CA PRO A 469 5.34 -8.10 -1.49
C PRO A 469 6.44 -7.13 -1.93
N ASN A 470 6.15 -5.84 -1.88
CA ASN A 470 7.01 -4.80 -2.43
C ASN A 470 8.42 -4.76 -1.81
N PHE A 471 8.57 -5.15 -0.55
CA PHE A 471 9.88 -5.15 0.13
C PHE A 471 10.87 -6.15 -0.48
N VAL A 472 10.39 -7.25 -1.08
CA VAL A 472 11.22 -8.26 -1.77
C VAL A 472 11.16 -8.15 -3.29
N ALA A 473 10.03 -7.72 -3.86
CA ALA A 473 9.82 -7.67 -5.30
C ALA A 473 10.94 -6.91 -6.04
N TYR A 474 11.33 -7.44 -7.20
CA TYR A 474 12.33 -6.82 -8.06
C TYR A 474 11.97 -6.97 -9.54
N HIS A 475 11.90 -5.86 -10.26
CA HIS A 475 11.54 -5.85 -11.69
C HIS A 475 12.73 -5.63 -12.63
N GLY A 476 13.94 -5.46 -12.10
CA GLY A 476 15.16 -5.29 -12.90
C GLY A 476 15.78 -6.61 -13.35
N ALA A 477 16.91 -6.49 -14.05
CA ALA A 477 17.65 -7.66 -14.55
C ALA A 477 18.14 -8.55 -13.40
N LYS A 478 17.94 -9.86 -13.55
CA LYS A 478 18.28 -10.85 -12.52
C LYS A 478 19.75 -11.21 -12.60
N ILE A 479 20.43 -11.16 -11.47
CA ILE A 479 21.81 -11.63 -11.29
C ILE A 479 21.80 -12.60 -10.12
N TYR A 480 22.20 -13.84 -10.37
CA TYR A 480 22.25 -14.92 -9.40
C TYR A 480 23.68 -15.20 -8.92
N ASN A 481 24.68 -14.85 -9.72
CA ASN A 481 26.09 -14.94 -9.36
C ASN A 481 26.86 -13.79 -10.01
N LEU A 482 27.48 -12.93 -9.19
CA LEU A 482 28.21 -11.76 -9.69
C LEU A 482 29.41 -12.11 -10.56
N GLU A 483 30.14 -13.20 -10.26
CA GLU A 483 31.34 -13.56 -11.02
C GLU A 483 31.02 -14.33 -12.31
N GLU A 484 29.96 -15.13 -12.30
CA GLU A 484 29.54 -15.94 -13.44
C GLU A 484 28.66 -15.16 -14.42
N ASP A 485 27.71 -14.37 -13.92
CA ASP A 485 26.74 -13.67 -14.78
C ASP A 485 27.33 -12.38 -15.38
N ILE A 486 28.35 -11.80 -14.75
CA ILE A 486 28.93 -10.50 -15.13
C ILE A 486 30.41 -10.65 -15.53
N PRO A 487 30.71 -10.81 -16.83
CA PRO A 487 32.08 -10.92 -17.32
C PRO A 487 32.94 -9.73 -16.89
N GLY A 488 34.07 -10.02 -16.24
CA GLY A 488 35.02 -9.00 -15.82
C GLY A 488 34.66 -8.28 -14.51
N TYR A 489 33.65 -8.76 -13.75
CA TYR A 489 33.18 -8.12 -12.52
C TYR A 489 34.31 -7.77 -11.53
N ASN A 490 35.27 -8.68 -11.34
CA ASN A 490 36.38 -8.45 -10.41
C ASN A 490 37.34 -7.34 -10.85
N GLN A 491 37.38 -7.02 -12.15
CA GLN A 491 38.22 -5.97 -12.73
C GLN A 491 37.51 -4.61 -12.86
N MET A 492 36.20 -4.55 -12.57
CA MET A 492 35.41 -3.31 -12.60
C MET A 492 35.78 -2.38 -11.44
N ASP A 493 35.49 -1.09 -11.61
CA ASP A 493 35.61 -0.12 -10.52
C ASP A 493 34.51 -0.32 -9.46
N GLU A 494 34.69 0.28 -8.28
CA GLU A 494 33.75 0.10 -7.17
C GLU A 494 32.35 0.68 -7.43
N VAL A 495 32.22 1.68 -8.30
CA VAL A 495 30.92 2.27 -8.64
C VAL A 495 30.15 1.34 -9.56
N GLU A 496 30.82 0.75 -10.54
CA GLU A 496 30.26 -0.27 -11.43
C GLU A 496 29.88 -1.54 -10.63
N LYS A 497 30.75 -2.00 -9.73
CA LYS A 497 30.45 -3.16 -8.86
C LYS A 497 29.21 -2.92 -8.01
N GLN A 498 29.05 -1.75 -7.42
CA GLN A 498 27.88 -1.42 -6.60
C GLN A 498 26.56 -1.53 -7.37
N GLN A 499 26.55 -1.24 -8.68
CA GLN A 499 25.35 -1.39 -9.51
C GLN A 499 24.96 -2.86 -9.64
N TYR A 500 25.91 -3.73 -9.99
CA TYR A 500 25.64 -5.17 -10.11
C TYR A 500 25.33 -5.81 -8.75
N GLN A 501 26.02 -5.42 -7.68
CA GLN A 501 25.71 -5.86 -6.32
C GLN A 501 24.28 -5.51 -5.91
N PHE A 502 23.79 -4.31 -6.25
CA PHE A 502 22.41 -3.93 -5.99
C PHE A 502 21.41 -4.87 -6.68
N MET A 503 21.62 -5.18 -7.97
CA MET A 503 20.78 -6.09 -8.74
C MET A 503 20.83 -7.51 -8.18
N TYR A 504 22.03 -7.99 -7.82
CA TYR A 504 22.24 -9.27 -7.16
C TYR A 504 21.50 -9.36 -5.82
N PHE A 505 21.69 -8.40 -4.91
CA PHE A 505 21.02 -8.41 -3.61
C PHE A 505 19.50 -8.36 -3.72
N LYS A 506 18.97 -7.60 -4.68
CA LYS A 506 17.52 -7.57 -4.95
C LYS A 506 17.02 -8.91 -5.52
N THR A 507 17.79 -9.55 -6.40
CA THR A 507 17.49 -10.89 -6.92
C THR A 507 17.52 -11.94 -5.81
N ARG A 508 18.54 -11.92 -4.94
CA ARG A 508 18.64 -12.77 -3.74
C ARG A 508 17.42 -12.66 -2.84
N ASN A 509 16.99 -11.43 -2.52
CA ASN A 509 15.86 -11.23 -1.61
C ASN A 509 14.54 -11.74 -2.19
N GLU A 510 14.27 -11.51 -3.48
CA GLU A 510 13.13 -12.10 -4.17
C GLU A 510 13.23 -13.63 -4.22
N ARG A 511 14.43 -14.18 -4.44
CA ARG A 511 14.64 -15.62 -4.47
C ARG A 511 14.37 -16.27 -3.11
N LEU A 512 14.78 -15.63 -2.01
CA LEU A 512 14.45 -16.10 -0.65
C LEU A 512 12.93 -16.16 -0.44
N TRP A 513 12.19 -15.16 -0.93
CA TRP A 513 10.73 -15.18 -0.90
C TRP A 513 10.14 -16.35 -1.70
N GLU A 514 10.65 -16.60 -2.91
CA GLU A 514 10.21 -17.72 -3.74
C GLU A 514 10.52 -19.09 -3.11
N LEU A 515 11.63 -19.22 -2.38
CA LEU A 515 11.96 -20.43 -1.65
C LEU A 515 10.97 -20.68 -0.50
N GLU A 516 10.61 -19.64 0.26
CA GLU A 516 9.59 -19.75 1.30
C GLU A 516 8.22 -20.11 0.70
N LEU A 517 7.80 -19.45 -0.38
CA LEU A 517 6.57 -19.79 -1.10
C LEU A 517 6.59 -21.24 -1.58
N ASN A 518 7.68 -21.69 -2.20
CA ASN A 518 7.80 -23.05 -2.69
C ASN A 518 7.74 -24.08 -1.56
N SER A 519 8.35 -23.77 -0.41
CA SER A 519 8.37 -24.68 0.75
C SER A 519 6.98 -24.85 1.39
N LYS A 520 6.17 -23.79 1.43
CA LYS A 520 4.85 -23.77 2.08
C LYS A 520 3.72 -24.15 1.11
N ARG A 521 3.81 -23.62 -0.12
CA ARG A 521 2.78 -23.69 -1.17
C ARG A 521 3.40 -24.03 -2.52
N HIS A 522 4.04 -25.20 -2.58
CA HIS A 522 4.56 -25.76 -3.83
C HIS A 522 3.46 -25.84 -4.90
N ASP A 523 2.21 -26.06 -4.49
CA ASP A 523 1.05 -26.07 -5.37
C ASP A 523 0.84 -24.74 -6.13
N LEU A 524 1.33 -23.63 -5.60
CA LEU A 524 1.15 -22.28 -6.17
C LEU A 524 2.43 -21.69 -6.79
N ILE A 525 3.54 -22.43 -6.83
CA ILE A 525 4.86 -21.86 -7.19
C ILE A 525 4.96 -21.41 -8.66
N ALA A 526 4.08 -21.89 -9.54
CA ALA A 526 4.08 -21.49 -10.95
C ALA A 526 3.92 -19.98 -11.16
N VAL A 527 3.38 -19.24 -10.18
CA VAL A 527 3.33 -17.77 -10.19
C VAL A 527 4.73 -17.12 -10.29
N ALA A 528 5.78 -17.87 -9.92
CA ALA A 528 7.17 -17.44 -10.02
C ALA A 528 7.77 -17.54 -11.42
N SER A 529 7.12 -18.27 -12.33
CA SER A 529 7.56 -18.42 -13.72
C SER A 529 7.73 -17.05 -14.41
N PRO A 530 8.85 -16.81 -15.11
CA PRO A 530 9.04 -15.59 -15.89
C PRO A 530 7.91 -15.32 -16.88
N HIS A 531 7.39 -16.36 -17.54
CA HIS A 531 6.28 -16.23 -18.50
C HIS A 531 4.98 -15.79 -17.82
N ILE A 532 4.67 -16.33 -16.64
CA ILE A 532 3.49 -15.92 -15.88
C ILE A 532 3.62 -14.48 -15.38
N LYS A 533 4.83 -14.05 -14.97
CA LYS A 533 5.12 -12.66 -14.60
C LYS A 533 4.92 -11.71 -15.77
N VAL A 534 5.33 -12.09 -16.98
CA VAL A 534 5.12 -11.30 -18.21
C VAL A 534 3.63 -11.21 -18.57
N LEU A 535 2.92 -12.35 -18.59
CA LEU A 535 1.49 -12.40 -18.94
C LEU A 535 0.60 -11.57 -18.01
N LYS A 536 0.90 -11.51 -16.69
CA LYS A 536 0.12 -10.66 -15.76
C LYS A 536 0.55 -9.21 -15.74
N SER A 537 1.67 -8.85 -16.39
CA SER A 537 2.23 -7.49 -16.29
C SER A 537 1.26 -6.40 -16.75
N PRO A 538 0.49 -6.53 -17.85
CA PRO A 538 -0.51 -5.53 -18.24
C PRO A 538 -1.52 -5.21 -17.14
N TYR A 539 -2.05 -6.25 -16.50
CA TYR A 539 -2.95 -6.10 -15.36
C TYR A 539 -2.25 -5.44 -14.17
N VAL A 540 -1.07 -5.93 -13.76
CA VAL A 540 -0.34 -5.39 -12.59
C VAL A 540 0.03 -3.93 -12.77
N GLN A 541 0.46 -3.51 -13.96
CA GLN A 541 0.80 -2.12 -14.25
C GLN A 541 -0.43 -1.21 -14.19
N ALA A 542 -1.59 -1.69 -14.64
CA ALA A 542 -2.85 -0.95 -14.54
C ALA A 542 -3.31 -0.74 -13.08
N LEU A 543 -2.89 -1.59 -12.14
CA LEU A 543 -3.16 -1.39 -10.70
C LEU A 543 -2.32 -0.27 -10.07
N GLU A 544 -1.16 0.05 -10.67
CA GLU A 544 -0.11 0.88 -10.07
C GLU A 544 0.02 2.26 -10.72
N LEU A 545 -1.00 2.73 -11.45
CA LEU A 545 -1.02 4.06 -12.06
C LEU A 545 -0.86 5.16 -10.98
N LYS A 546 0.26 5.87 -10.99
CA LYS A 546 0.60 6.99 -10.09
C LYS A 546 0.32 8.33 -10.75
N ASN A 547 0.53 8.45 -12.05
CA ASN A 547 0.34 9.65 -12.84
C ASN A 547 -0.16 9.34 -14.26
N ASP A 548 -0.47 10.38 -15.01
CA ASP A 548 -1.09 10.25 -16.34
C ASP A 548 -0.18 9.64 -17.40
N LYS A 549 1.14 9.59 -17.22
CA LYS A 549 2.07 8.95 -18.17
C LYS A 549 2.30 7.45 -17.88
N ASP A 550 1.80 6.94 -16.75
CA ASP A 550 2.02 5.52 -16.39
C ASP A 550 1.28 4.53 -17.31
N TYR A 551 0.35 5.00 -18.16
CA TYR A 551 -0.22 4.16 -19.23
C TYR A 551 0.86 3.58 -20.15
N LEU A 552 1.99 4.27 -20.33
CA LEU A 552 3.11 3.78 -21.14
C LEU A 552 3.69 2.47 -20.61
N TYR A 553 3.63 2.23 -19.28
CA TYR A 553 4.05 0.97 -18.70
C TYR A 553 3.03 -0.15 -18.92
N VAL A 554 1.73 0.18 -18.99
CA VAL A 554 0.69 -0.77 -19.37
C VAL A 554 0.88 -1.15 -20.84
N GLU A 555 0.94 -0.16 -21.73
CA GLU A 555 1.12 -0.37 -23.17
C GLU A 555 2.43 -1.13 -23.46
N GLY A 556 3.54 -0.75 -22.81
CA GLY A 556 4.81 -1.46 -22.97
C GLY A 556 4.76 -2.92 -22.56
N SER A 557 3.98 -3.25 -21.53
CA SER A 557 3.79 -4.64 -21.14
C SER A 557 2.86 -5.42 -22.09
N ILE A 558 1.95 -4.75 -22.80
CA ILE A 558 1.13 -5.35 -23.86
C ILE A 558 1.99 -5.60 -25.10
N VAL A 559 2.75 -4.60 -25.56
CA VAL A 559 3.69 -4.71 -26.68
C VAL A 559 4.70 -5.84 -26.45
N GLN A 560 5.20 -5.99 -25.21
CA GLN A 560 6.11 -7.08 -24.85
C GLN A 560 5.52 -8.48 -25.10
N LEU A 561 4.19 -8.66 -25.01
CA LEU A 561 3.56 -9.96 -25.23
C LEU A 561 3.70 -10.42 -26.69
N GLN A 562 3.74 -9.49 -27.65
CA GLN A 562 3.80 -9.78 -29.08
C GLN A 562 4.98 -10.70 -29.43
N ALA A 563 6.15 -10.47 -28.82
CA ALA A 563 7.37 -11.22 -29.12
C ALA A 563 7.30 -12.73 -28.79
N MET A 564 6.40 -13.12 -27.87
CA MET A 564 6.28 -14.50 -27.39
C MET A 564 4.87 -15.08 -27.60
N TRP A 565 3.98 -14.36 -28.29
CA TRP A 565 2.56 -14.73 -28.37
C TRP A 565 2.35 -16.11 -29.01
N GLU A 566 2.98 -16.37 -30.16
CA GLU A 566 2.92 -17.67 -30.83
C GLU A 566 3.39 -18.81 -29.89
N ALA A 567 4.46 -18.58 -29.14
CA ALA A 567 4.96 -19.55 -28.16
C ALA A 567 3.98 -19.74 -26.99
N TYR A 568 3.32 -18.69 -26.52
CA TYR A 568 2.30 -18.78 -25.48
C TYR A 568 1.07 -19.57 -25.93
N VAL A 569 0.64 -19.39 -27.17
CA VAL A 569 -0.45 -20.16 -27.79
C VAL A 569 -0.05 -21.63 -27.94
N ALA A 570 1.13 -21.89 -28.51
CA ALA A 570 1.64 -23.25 -28.72
C ALA A 570 1.82 -24.05 -27.42
N ASN A 571 2.10 -23.36 -26.31
CA ASN A 571 2.23 -23.97 -24.98
C ASN A 571 0.96 -23.85 -24.13
N GLU A 572 -0.18 -23.44 -24.72
CA GLU A 572 -1.46 -23.29 -24.04
C GLU A 572 -1.40 -22.39 -22.79
N LEU A 573 -0.52 -21.38 -22.74
CA LEU A 573 -0.42 -20.46 -21.60
C LEU A 573 -1.49 -19.37 -21.64
N VAL A 574 -1.90 -18.95 -22.84
CA VAL A 574 -2.95 -17.97 -23.12
C VAL A 574 -4.23 -18.66 -23.58
N ASP A 575 -5.39 -18.05 -23.33
CA ASP A 575 -6.69 -18.58 -23.76
C ASP A 575 -6.99 -18.13 -25.20
N SER A 576 -6.14 -18.55 -26.13
CA SER A 576 -6.28 -18.29 -27.56
C SER A 576 -5.74 -19.45 -28.38
N THR A 577 -6.35 -19.70 -29.53
CA THR A 577 -5.88 -20.62 -30.56
C THR A 577 -5.22 -19.89 -31.73
N ASP A 578 -5.31 -18.56 -31.76
CA ASP A 578 -4.76 -17.73 -32.82
C ASP A 578 -3.31 -17.35 -32.50
N THR A 579 -2.40 -17.74 -33.38
CA THR A 579 -0.96 -17.45 -33.26
C THR A 579 -0.63 -16.01 -33.61
N GLU A 580 -1.54 -15.29 -34.27
CA GLU A 580 -1.40 -13.85 -34.48
C GLU A 580 -1.70 -13.10 -33.17
N PHE A 581 -0.87 -12.09 -32.89
CA PHE A 581 -1.08 -11.27 -31.70
C PHE A 581 -2.40 -10.47 -31.86
N PRO A 582 -3.27 -10.37 -30.84
CA PRO A 582 -4.60 -9.79 -31.01
C PRO A 582 -4.62 -8.32 -31.45
N ILE A 583 -3.51 -7.59 -31.28
CA ILE A 583 -3.39 -6.18 -31.65
C ILE A 583 -2.39 -6.06 -32.78
N GLU A 584 -2.79 -5.41 -33.86
CA GLU A 584 -1.87 -5.05 -34.94
C GLU A 584 -1.18 -3.72 -34.63
N PHE A 585 0.14 -3.76 -34.50
CA PHE A 585 0.96 -2.55 -34.36
C PHE A 585 1.68 -2.28 -35.68
N ASP A 586 1.47 -1.09 -36.23
CA ASP A 586 2.32 -0.58 -37.30
C ASP A 586 3.65 -0.04 -36.73
N GLN A 587 4.65 0.08 -37.61
CA GLN A 587 5.99 0.52 -37.21
C GLN A 587 6.00 1.98 -36.69
N GLU A 588 5.14 2.84 -37.25
CA GLU A 588 5.06 4.25 -36.87
C GLU A 588 4.58 4.39 -35.41
N TYR A 589 3.58 3.61 -35.03
CA TYR A 589 3.08 3.53 -33.66
C TYR A 589 4.14 3.04 -32.69
N LEU A 590 4.87 1.97 -33.04
CA LEU A 590 5.94 1.44 -32.18
C LEU A 590 7.08 2.44 -32.00
N ASP A 591 7.48 3.13 -33.07
CA ASP A 591 8.53 4.15 -33.01
C ASP A 591 8.12 5.34 -32.13
N GLU A 592 6.88 5.82 -32.25
CA GLU A 592 6.33 6.87 -31.39
C GLU A 592 6.25 6.40 -29.93
N PHE A 593 5.69 5.22 -29.68
CA PHE A 593 5.58 4.65 -28.35
C PHE A 593 6.94 4.51 -27.65
N HIS A 594 7.95 3.98 -28.36
CA HIS A 594 9.29 3.83 -27.80
C HIS A 594 9.94 5.16 -27.47
N LYS A 595 9.76 6.17 -28.32
CA LYS A 595 10.24 7.54 -28.06
C LYS A 595 9.56 8.15 -26.82
N ASP A 596 8.24 8.03 -26.70
CA ASP A 596 7.48 8.54 -25.55
C ASP A 596 7.89 7.85 -24.25
N LEU A 597 8.05 6.52 -24.29
CA LEU A 597 8.51 5.74 -23.14
C LEU A 597 9.95 6.11 -22.74
N GLU A 598 10.88 6.23 -23.69
CA GLU A 598 12.25 6.63 -23.40
C GLU A 598 12.30 8.04 -22.78
N GLN A 599 11.57 8.99 -23.35
CA GLN A 599 11.47 10.33 -22.80
C GLN A 599 10.92 10.31 -21.36
N TYR A 600 9.85 9.55 -21.11
CA TYR A 600 9.28 9.45 -19.78
C TYR A 600 10.23 8.78 -18.77
N GLN A 601 10.98 7.77 -19.19
CA GLN A 601 12.01 7.15 -18.36
C GLN A 601 13.11 8.17 -18.02
N VAL A 602 13.61 8.93 -18.99
CA VAL A 602 14.61 10.00 -18.78
C VAL A 602 14.08 11.06 -17.82
N GLU A 603 12.84 11.52 -17.96
CA GLU A 603 12.18 12.44 -17.02
C GLU A 603 12.14 11.86 -15.59
N THR A 604 11.82 10.57 -15.46
CA THR A 604 11.73 9.88 -14.17
C THR A 604 13.11 9.73 -13.50
N VAL A 605 14.16 9.39 -14.26
CA VAL A 605 15.53 9.23 -13.74
C VAL A 605 16.13 10.57 -13.34
N SER A 606 15.89 11.59 -14.15
CA SER A 606 16.48 12.92 -14.00
C SER A 606 15.81 13.73 -12.89
N SER A 607 14.56 13.42 -12.56
CA SER A 607 13.82 14.09 -11.49
C SER A 607 14.18 13.50 -10.11
N PRO A 608 14.81 14.27 -9.21
CA PRO A 608 15.09 13.78 -7.87
C PRO A 608 13.79 13.52 -7.12
N PHE A 609 13.76 12.46 -6.31
CA PHE A 609 12.57 12.05 -5.55
C PHE A 609 11.34 11.72 -6.43
N ALA A 610 11.52 11.46 -7.74
CA ALA A 610 10.40 11.03 -8.60
C ALA A 610 9.66 9.80 -8.05
N ALA A 611 10.40 8.87 -7.44
CA ALA A 611 9.85 7.66 -6.82
C ALA A 611 8.80 7.93 -5.74
N THR A 612 8.93 9.04 -5.03
CA THR A 612 8.03 9.48 -3.96
C THR A 612 7.06 10.56 -4.43
N GLY A 613 7.03 10.86 -5.73
CA GLY A 613 6.25 11.97 -6.30
C GLY A 613 6.74 13.33 -5.82
N GLY A 614 8.04 13.47 -5.56
CA GLY A 614 8.65 14.68 -5.02
C GLY A 614 8.47 14.86 -3.51
N TRP A 615 7.94 13.86 -2.78
CA TRP A 615 7.82 13.92 -1.33
C TRP A 615 9.14 13.61 -0.63
N ILE A 616 9.48 14.40 0.38
CA ILE A 616 10.71 14.31 1.15
C ILE A 616 10.36 14.36 2.65
N PRO A 617 10.90 13.47 3.50
CA PRO A 617 10.79 13.56 4.95
C PRO A 617 11.12 14.94 5.47
N GLN A 618 10.38 15.42 6.48
CA GLN A 618 10.49 16.80 6.92
C GLN A 618 11.90 17.14 7.43
N ASP A 619 12.55 16.22 8.13
CA ASP A 619 13.91 16.40 8.62
C ASP A 619 14.92 16.48 7.48
N MET A 620 14.85 15.55 6.53
CA MET A 620 15.68 15.59 5.31
C MET A 620 15.42 16.86 4.51
N PHE A 621 14.16 17.25 4.33
CA PHE A 621 13.79 18.47 3.62
C PHE A 621 14.41 19.70 4.28
N THR A 622 14.30 19.83 5.61
CA THR A 622 14.91 20.91 6.37
C THR A 622 16.43 20.91 6.22
N THR A 623 17.10 19.76 6.37
CA THR A 623 18.56 19.65 6.17
C THR A 623 18.99 20.08 4.77
N LEU A 624 18.29 19.60 3.73
CA LEU A 624 18.60 19.96 2.34
C LEU A 624 18.33 21.44 2.05
N LYS A 625 17.31 22.03 2.68
CA LYS A 625 17.02 23.47 2.58
C LYS A 625 18.10 24.30 3.26
N ASP A 626 18.53 23.91 4.46
CA ASP A 626 19.60 24.58 5.22
C ASP A 626 20.95 24.51 4.49
N GLN A 627 21.22 23.41 3.77
CA GLN A 627 22.39 23.24 2.90
C GLN A 627 22.29 24.05 1.59
N GLY A 628 21.14 24.67 1.30
CA GLY A 628 20.88 25.36 0.05
C GLY A 628 20.80 24.44 -1.18
N ILE A 629 20.61 23.13 -0.95
CA ILE A 629 20.35 22.14 -2.00
C ILE A 629 18.89 22.25 -2.47
N ILE A 630 17.96 22.41 -1.52
CA ILE A 630 16.58 22.75 -1.82
C ILE A 630 16.41 24.27 -1.71
N VAL A 631 16.04 24.92 -2.81
CA VAL A 631 15.74 26.35 -2.84
C VAL A 631 14.27 26.57 -3.14
N GLU A 632 13.73 27.65 -2.59
CA GLU A 632 12.37 28.09 -2.88
C GLU A 632 12.39 28.89 -4.17
N GLY A 633 11.66 28.41 -5.18
CA GLY A 633 11.49 29.08 -6.46
C GLY A 633 10.34 30.08 -6.46
N GLU A 634 10.07 30.65 -7.63
CA GLU A 634 8.88 31.48 -7.83
C GLU A 634 7.60 30.65 -7.63
N ASN A 635 6.58 31.24 -7.01
CA ASN A 635 5.27 30.63 -6.69
C ASN A 635 5.25 29.61 -5.54
N GLY A 636 6.32 29.49 -4.75
CA GLY A 636 6.35 28.62 -3.56
C GLY A 636 6.56 27.13 -3.87
N GLU A 637 7.02 26.82 -5.08
CA GLU A 637 7.59 25.51 -5.43
C GLU A 637 9.05 25.42 -4.97
N TYR A 638 9.54 24.20 -4.78
CA TYR A 638 10.92 23.93 -4.42
C TYR A 638 11.69 23.31 -5.59
N LYS A 639 12.93 23.75 -5.77
CA LYS A 639 13.85 23.22 -6.78
C LYS A 639 15.09 22.66 -6.10
N ILE A 640 15.72 21.69 -6.76
CA ILE A 640 16.98 21.10 -6.31
C ILE A 640 18.11 21.70 -7.14
N GLU A 641 19.04 22.38 -6.47
CA GLU A 641 20.23 22.96 -7.08
C GLU A 641 21.26 21.86 -7.36
N THR A 642 21.23 21.32 -8.57
CA THR A 642 22.07 20.16 -8.97
C THR A 642 23.57 20.44 -8.91
N GLU A 643 24.01 21.69 -9.02
CA GLU A 643 25.42 22.08 -8.98
C GLU A 643 26.01 21.92 -7.57
N LYS A 644 25.29 22.37 -6.52
CA LYS A 644 25.72 22.23 -5.11
C LYS A 644 25.69 20.79 -4.61
N VAL A 645 24.85 19.96 -5.23
CA VAL A 645 24.77 18.52 -4.96
C VAL A 645 26.06 17.80 -5.41
N LEU A 646 26.78 18.33 -6.40
CA LEU A 646 28.04 17.78 -6.91
C LEU A 646 29.27 18.27 -6.13
N GLU A 647 29.17 19.40 -5.43
CA GLU A 647 30.26 19.99 -4.64
C GLU A 647 30.49 19.26 -3.30
N GLN A 648 29.46 18.66 -2.71
CA GLN A 648 29.55 17.97 -1.42
C GLN A 648 29.73 16.46 -1.58
N THR A 649 30.94 16.06 -1.97
CA THR A 649 31.43 14.70 -1.66
C THR A 649 31.91 14.73 -0.20
N PRO A 650 31.60 13.74 0.67
CA PRO A 650 32.20 13.71 1.99
C PRO A 650 33.71 13.52 1.81
N GLU A 651 34.51 14.54 2.14
CA GLU A 651 35.88 14.30 2.56
C GLU A 651 35.80 13.39 3.79
N GLU A 652 36.39 12.20 3.69
CA GLU A 652 36.66 11.36 4.84
C GLU A 652 37.47 12.23 5.82
N LYS A 653 36.83 12.67 6.91
CA LYS A 653 37.58 13.19 8.04
C LYS A 653 38.39 12.02 8.58
N GLU A 654 39.63 11.92 8.15
CA GLU A 654 40.68 11.21 8.87
C GLU A 654 40.63 11.73 10.32
N ASN A 655 40.24 10.85 11.24
CA ASN A 655 40.59 11.00 12.64
C ASN A 655 42.11 10.87 12.70
N GLU A 656 42.84 11.98 12.54
CA GLU A 656 44.18 12.08 13.09
C GLU A 656 44.05 12.13 14.61
N ASP A 657 44.12 10.94 15.23
CA ASP A 657 44.68 10.81 16.56
C ASP A 657 46.12 11.35 16.52
N LYS A 658 46.32 12.54 17.11
CA LYS A 658 47.65 13.01 17.54
C LYS A 658 47.57 13.49 18.98
N ASN A 659 48.03 12.58 19.85
CA ASN A 659 48.52 12.72 21.24
C ASN A 659 47.58 13.22 22.33
#